data_AF-A0A7V6PZB4-F1
#
_entry.id   AF-A0A7V6PZB4-F1
#
_cell.length_a   1.000
_cell.length_b   1.000
_cell.length_c   1.000
_cell.angle_alpha   90.00
_cell.angle_beta   90.00
_cell.angle_gamma   90.00
#
_symmetry.space_group_name_H-M   'P 1'
#
loop_
_entity.id
_entity.type
_entity.pdbx_description
1 polymer ?
#
loop_
_entity_poly.entity_id
_entity_poly.type
_entity_poly.pdbx_seq_one_letter_code
_entity_poly.pdbx_strand_id
1 'polypeptide(L)'
;MKVLHLIGGGDVGGAKTHVLHLVKELGKYIDVKIVSFREGVFAEDARQMGIDIEVVKRGNVFKDIKRVIQIVKEGGYQIIHSHGAKANMISIIVKFFTHVATVTTVHSDYRLDYMHSIVKSLTFGMINTISLRFIDFYIGVSRNFKEMLIKRKFNPVNIFTVYNGVDFNEPAKNYSRKSFAEKYHIPIKENDIIVGIAARLYPVKNIGTLIDAARIVVDSNPNVKFIIGGDGEERKMLEDKVSSLGLNKNVFFTGWLNDPYELMSIVDISVLTSISESFAYSILEGARFKKATISTCVGGIPDLIESGENGYLFNPGDYNKLAEYILELASNKEKRDLMGEKIYEKAKKDFSLENMCKTQLDIYHKVLKRVEYIKKTGLTYDLVIAGYYGFNNIGDEALLMAIIQNLKLYIDDVKIIVLSNNPEETKLSYGVNAINRFNIIKIAKAMRKSRMFMYGGGTLIQENTSTRSLIYYLGMIWVAKKAGIKVMLYANGIEPINKYINKKLTRNIMNHVDIITLREQASKTELQKLGINKPQIIVTADPAFTIEPCSPNEVDRIFDKEGIGHDGPFIGFSVRKWDGYKNYINVIARAADYVCRKYGAKPVFIPMQHPDDLKMIKLIASKMECKGYIIENKYSISQVMGIISRLDMLAGMRLHALIFAISRCVPVVGLVYQPKVAWLLDYIEQPFASAGDVKTLNYENFKNVIDYVWENRFTLKEHLIEVTDNLKNKSIENAQIAVSVLESDNHYNKKK
;
A
#
# COMPACT_ATOMS: atom_id res chain seq x y z
N MET A 1 -4.79 30.65 -3.45
CA MET A 1 -5.84 29.60 -3.44
C MET A 1 -6.83 29.91 -2.34
N LYS A 2 -8.13 29.72 -2.56
CA LYS A 2 -9.18 29.99 -1.54
C LYS A 2 -10.00 28.73 -1.24
N VAL A 3 -10.04 28.32 0.02
CA VAL A 3 -10.72 27.07 0.45
C VAL A 3 -11.72 27.34 1.58
N LEU A 4 -12.98 26.93 1.37
CA LEU A 4 -14.02 27.03 2.39
C LEU A 4 -14.20 25.68 3.09
N HIS A 5 -13.91 25.63 4.39
CA HIS A 5 -14.17 24.46 5.21
C HIS A 5 -15.59 24.49 5.77
N LEU A 6 -16.33 23.40 5.63
CA LEU A 6 -17.66 23.23 6.20
C LEU A 6 -17.62 22.18 7.31
N ILE A 7 -18.17 22.48 8.48
CA ILE A 7 -18.18 21.54 9.60
C ILE A 7 -19.49 21.56 10.39
N GLY A 8 -19.88 20.39 10.90
CA GLY A 8 -21.06 20.24 11.75
C GLY A 8 -20.97 21.02 13.06
N GLY A 9 -19.76 21.18 13.62
CA GLY A 9 -19.41 21.99 14.78
C GLY A 9 -19.68 21.34 16.15
N GLY A 10 -20.07 20.05 16.16
CA GLY A 10 -20.32 19.29 17.40
C GLY A 10 -19.19 18.34 17.77
N ASP A 11 -18.09 18.42 17.03
CA ASP A 11 -16.98 17.50 17.11
C ASP A 11 -16.14 17.79 18.36
N VAL A 12 -15.75 16.73 19.07
CA VAL A 12 -14.90 16.76 20.27
C VAL A 12 -13.71 15.80 20.11
N GLY A 13 -12.65 16.01 20.89
CA GLY A 13 -11.44 15.17 20.85
C GLY A 13 -10.69 15.27 19.51
N GLY A 14 -10.14 14.15 19.02
CA GLY A 14 -9.20 14.13 17.91
C GLY A 14 -9.70 14.70 16.57
N ALA A 15 -11.00 14.59 16.26
CA ALA A 15 -11.56 15.19 15.05
C ALA A 15 -11.56 16.73 15.09
N LYS A 16 -11.86 17.32 16.26
CA LYS A 16 -11.72 18.76 16.51
C LYS A 16 -10.26 19.19 16.37
N THR A 17 -9.36 18.50 17.09
CA THR A 17 -7.92 18.79 17.07
C THR A 17 -7.37 18.77 15.64
N HIS A 18 -7.72 17.75 14.85
CA HIS A 18 -7.32 17.66 13.44
C HIS A 18 -7.74 18.89 12.65
N VAL A 19 -9.03 19.24 12.64
CA VAL A 19 -9.55 20.30 11.76
C VAL A 19 -8.98 21.67 12.16
N LEU A 20 -8.94 21.98 13.45
CA LEU A 20 -8.45 23.28 13.92
C LEU A 20 -6.95 23.45 13.65
N HIS A 21 -6.14 22.42 13.94
CA HIS A 21 -4.70 22.48 13.68
C HIS A 21 -4.42 22.55 12.18
N LEU A 22 -5.12 21.75 11.37
CA LEU A 22 -5.00 21.79 9.91
C LEU A 22 -5.32 23.18 9.35
N VAL A 23 -6.47 23.76 9.71
CA VAL A 23 -6.88 25.06 9.17
C VAL A 23 -5.96 26.18 9.65
N LYS A 24 -5.51 26.15 10.91
CA LYS A 24 -4.52 27.12 11.43
C LYS A 24 -3.22 27.07 10.63
N GLU A 25 -2.70 25.87 10.35
CA GLU A 25 -1.47 25.71 9.57
C GLU A 25 -1.67 26.10 8.09
N LEU A 26 -2.79 25.72 7.48
CA LEU A 26 -3.14 26.11 6.12
C LEU A 26 -3.25 27.64 5.97
N GLY A 27 -3.80 28.33 6.97
CA GLY A 27 -3.97 29.78 6.98
C GLY A 27 -2.67 30.58 6.86
N LYS A 28 -1.52 29.94 7.09
CA LYS A 28 -0.20 30.54 6.83
C LYS A 28 0.13 30.66 5.33
N TYR A 29 -0.52 29.87 4.48
CA TYR A 29 -0.17 29.73 3.06
C TYR A 29 -1.30 30.08 2.10
N ILE A 30 -2.56 29.94 2.54
CA ILE A 30 -3.76 30.11 1.70
C ILE A 30 -4.88 30.82 2.45
N ASP A 31 -5.83 31.38 1.69
CA ASP A 31 -7.03 31.99 2.24
C ASP A 31 -8.02 30.86 2.60
N VAL A 32 -8.27 30.72 3.91
CA VAL A 32 -9.11 29.68 4.49
C VAL A 32 -10.13 30.29 5.43
N LYS A 33 -11.37 29.81 5.30
CA LYS A 33 -12.47 30.15 6.20
C LYS A 33 -13.21 28.90 6.62
N ILE A 34 -13.64 28.87 7.89
CA ILE A 34 -14.53 27.83 8.40
C ILE A 34 -15.96 28.36 8.44
N VAL A 35 -16.90 27.55 7.97
CA VAL A 35 -18.33 27.68 8.30
C VAL A 35 -18.72 26.54 9.23
N SER A 36 -19.10 26.90 10.46
CA SER A 36 -19.65 25.95 11.43
C SER A 36 -21.17 26.04 11.45
N PHE A 37 -21.86 24.89 11.43
CA PHE A 37 -23.32 24.84 11.49
C PHE A 37 -23.91 24.83 12.91
N ARG A 38 -23.08 25.06 13.93
CA ARG A 38 -23.49 25.30 15.31
C ARG A 38 -22.45 26.11 16.07
N GLU A 39 -22.90 26.79 17.12
CA GLU A 39 -22.04 27.41 18.13
C GLU A 39 -21.53 26.34 19.12
N GLY A 40 -20.51 26.70 19.92
CA GLY A 40 -19.98 25.88 21.02
C GLY A 40 -18.45 25.82 21.02
N VAL A 41 -17.90 24.89 21.80
CA VAL A 41 -16.46 24.73 22.06
C VAL A 41 -15.62 24.72 20.78
N PHE A 42 -16.07 24.06 19.72
CA PHE A 42 -15.34 24.06 18.44
C PHE A 42 -15.15 25.48 17.88
N ALA A 43 -16.21 26.29 17.88
CA ALA A 43 -16.17 27.64 17.32
C ALA A 43 -15.43 28.62 18.25
N GLU A 44 -15.55 28.44 19.56
CA GLU A 44 -14.81 29.20 20.56
C GLU A 44 -13.30 28.95 20.43
N ASP A 45 -12.87 27.69 20.39
CA ASP A 45 -11.46 27.32 20.20
C ASP A 45 -10.92 27.85 18.87
N ALA A 46 -11.69 27.77 17.78
CA ALA A 46 -11.30 28.33 16.48
C ALA A 46 -11.03 29.84 16.55
N ARG A 47 -11.92 30.60 17.21
CA ARG A 47 -11.72 32.05 17.42
C ARG A 47 -10.51 32.34 18.29
N GLN A 48 -10.29 31.58 19.37
CA GLN A 48 -9.12 31.72 20.23
C GLN A 48 -7.81 31.43 19.49
N MET A 49 -7.84 30.51 18.52
CA MET A 49 -6.71 30.18 17.66
C MET A 49 -6.50 31.20 16.51
N GLY A 50 -7.34 32.24 16.40
CA GLY A 50 -7.24 33.25 15.36
C GLY A 50 -7.74 32.80 13.98
N ILE A 51 -8.57 31.77 13.92
CA ILE A 51 -9.10 31.24 12.64
C ILE A 51 -10.35 32.02 12.21
N ASP A 52 -10.42 32.41 10.92
CA ASP A 52 -11.64 32.99 10.34
C ASP A 52 -12.76 31.93 10.33
N ILE A 53 -13.75 32.15 11.19
CA ILE A 53 -14.90 31.26 11.36
C ILE A 53 -16.21 32.04 11.38
N GLU A 54 -17.18 31.58 10.59
CA GLU A 54 -18.55 32.06 10.61
C GLU A 54 -19.50 30.95 11.06
N VAL A 55 -20.29 31.22 12.10
CA VAL A 55 -21.33 30.30 12.56
C VAL A 55 -22.61 30.57 11.77
N VAL A 56 -23.04 29.60 10.97
CA VAL A 56 -24.25 29.66 10.15
C VAL A 56 -25.33 28.77 10.76
N LYS A 57 -26.25 29.39 11.49
CA LYS A 57 -27.41 28.74 12.11
C LYS A 57 -28.64 29.66 12.05
N ARG A 58 -29.20 29.86 10.85
CA ARG A 58 -30.35 30.75 10.59
C ARG A 58 -31.72 30.10 10.88
N GLY A 59 -31.73 29.02 11.67
CA GLY A 59 -32.94 28.28 12.08
C GLY A 59 -33.57 27.38 11.02
N ASN A 60 -33.15 27.45 9.76
CA ASN A 60 -33.64 26.60 8.67
C ASN A 60 -32.48 26.22 7.72
N VAL A 61 -32.34 24.94 7.42
CA VAL A 61 -31.29 24.37 6.55
C VAL A 61 -31.25 25.04 5.16
N PHE A 62 -32.39 25.43 4.58
CA PHE A 62 -32.41 26.13 3.29
C PHE A 62 -31.81 27.54 3.38
N LYS A 63 -32.06 28.25 4.48
CA LYS A 63 -31.46 29.57 4.74
C LYS A 63 -29.96 29.44 4.98
N ASP A 64 -29.54 28.38 5.67
CA ASP A 64 -28.12 28.06 5.89
C ASP A 64 -27.41 27.78 4.56
N ILE A 65 -28.00 26.93 3.70
CA ILE A 65 -27.46 26.63 2.36
C ILE A 65 -27.37 27.91 1.52
N LYS A 66 -28.41 28.75 1.49
CA LYS A 66 -28.41 30.02 0.73
C LYS A 66 -27.27 30.94 1.21
N ARG A 67 -27.04 31.02 2.53
CA ARG A 67 -25.93 31.78 3.09
C ARG A 67 -24.58 31.20 2.69
N VAL A 68 -24.40 29.87 2.72
CA VAL A 68 -23.17 29.23 2.26
C VAL A 68 -22.91 29.49 0.77
N ILE A 69 -23.94 29.41 -0.08
CA ILE A 69 -23.81 29.75 -1.51
C ILE A 69 -23.34 31.19 -1.69
N GLN A 70 -23.91 32.12 -0.91
CA GLN A 70 -23.51 33.53 -0.93
C GLN A 70 -22.03 33.69 -0.54
N ILE A 71 -21.61 33.08 0.58
CA ILE A 71 -20.20 33.09 1.03
C ILE A 71 -19.27 32.54 -0.05
N VAL A 72 -19.63 31.41 -0.68
CA VAL A 72 -18.83 30.79 -1.74
C VAL A 72 -18.64 31.73 -2.93
N LYS A 73 -19.73 32.36 -3.40
CA LYS A 73 -19.72 33.25 -4.57
C LYS A 73 -19.02 34.57 -4.29
N GLU A 74 -19.33 35.23 -3.18
CA GLU A 74 -18.73 36.53 -2.80
C GLU A 74 -17.24 36.39 -2.47
N GLY A 75 -16.85 35.30 -1.81
CA GLY A 75 -15.45 35.05 -1.43
C GLY A 75 -14.58 34.52 -2.57
N GLY A 76 -15.17 34.07 -3.69
CA GLY A 76 -14.43 33.48 -4.81
C GLY A 76 -13.74 32.16 -4.48
N TYR A 77 -14.39 31.31 -3.66
CA TYR A 77 -13.81 30.05 -3.21
C TYR A 77 -13.69 29.01 -4.34
N GLN A 78 -12.55 28.31 -4.37
CA GLN A 78 -12.21 27.36 -5.44
C GLN A 78 -12.41 25.90 -5.01
N ILE A 79 -12.43 25.65 -3.70
CA ILE A 79 -12.68 24.33 -3.10
C ILE A 79 -13.63 24.49 -1.91
N ILE A 80 -14.58 23.56 -1.78
CA ILE A 80 -15.38 23.34 -0.57
C ILE A 80 -14.90 22.06 0.08
N HIS A 81 -14.32 22.15 1.27
CA HIS A 81 -13.85 21.00 2.04
C HIS A 81 -14.81 20.71 3.21
N SER A 82 -15.56 19.61 3.15
CA SER A 82 -16.52 19.23 4.19
C SER A 82 -15.99 18.19 5.19
N HIS A 83 -16.31 18.40 6.47
CA HIS A 83 -16.01 17.48 7.57
C HIS A 83 -17.31 17.01 8.24
N GLY A 84 -17.63 15.72 8.06
CA GLY A 84 -18.78 15.07 8.67
C GLY A 84 -20.10 15.20 7.89
N ALA A 85 -21.11 14.47 8.34
CA ALA A 85 -22.34 14.21 7.60
C ALA A 85 -23.11 15.49 7.18
N LYS A 86 -23.36 16.42 8.11
CA LYS A 86 -24.09 17.66 7.81
C LYS A 86 -23.36 18.52 6.78
N ALA A 87 -22.04 18.62 6.90
CA ALA A 87 -21.22 19.36 5.97
C ALA A 87 -21.19 18.73 4.57
N ASN A 88 -21.12 17.40 4.49
CA ASN A 88 -21.14 16.66 3.23
C ASN A 88 -22.45 16.86 2.45
N MET A 89 -23.59 16.84 3.16
CA MET A 89 -24.90 17.09 2.53
C MET A 89 -24.97 18.51 1.94
N ILE A 90 -24.55 19.50 2.72
CA ILE A 90 -24.60 20.91 2.30
C ILE A 90 -23.60 21.18 1.16
N SER A 91 -22.38 20.60 1.21
CA SER A 91 -21.36 20.83 0.18
C SER A 91 -21.82 20.40 -1.22
N ILE A 92 -22.58 19.31 -1.33
CA ILE A 92 -23.10 18.82 -2.62
C ILE A 92 -24.16 19.74 -3.18
N ILE A 93 -25.07 20.24 -2.33
CA ILE A 93 -26.09 21.18 -2.77
C ILE A 93 -25.42 22.48 -3.22
N VAL A 94 -24.47 22.99 -2.43
CA VAL A 94 -23.72 24.20 -2.79
C VAL A 94 -22.97 24.00 -4.11
N LYS A 95 -22.26 22.88 -4.28
CA LYS A 95 -21.58 22.50 -5.54
C LYS A 95 -22.52 22.56 -6.74
N PHE A 96 -23.76 22.10 -6.61
CA PHE A 96 -24.72 22.14 -7.72
C PHE A 96 -24.97 23.58 -8.20
N PHE A 97 -24.99 24.57 -7.30
CA PHE A 97 -25.24 25.98 -7.61
C PHE A 97 -24.00 26.84 -7.88
N THR A 98 -22.81 26.36 -7.50
CA THR A 98 -21.56 27.12 -7.61
C THR A 98 -20.54 26.49 -8.57
N HIS A 99 -20.70 25.20 -8.89
CA HIS A 99 -19.73 24.40 -9.67
C HIS A 99 -18.32 24.35 -9.07
N VAL A 100 -18.21 24.64 -7.76
CA VAL A 100 -16.96 24.57 -7.01
C VAL A 100 -16.64 23.13 -6.64
N ALA A 101 -15.36 22.76 -6.71
CA ALA A 101 -14.89 21.41 -6.42
C ALA A 101 -15.15 21.02 -4.95
N THR A 102 -15.57 19.78 -4.71
CA THR A 102 -15.85 19.28 -3.36
C THR A 102 -14.83 18.25 -2.90
N VAL A 103 -14.34 18.44 -1.68
CA VAL A 103 -13.42 17.54 -0.98
C VAL A 103 -14.03 17.17 0.37
N THR A 104 -13.83 15.94 0.85
CA THR A 104 -14.20 15.57 2.23
C THR A 104 -13.10 14.78 2.92
N THR A 105 -12.82 15.10 4.19
CA THR A 105 -12.04 14.22 5.06
C THR A 105 -12.96 13.27 5.82
N VAL A 106 -12.66 11.98 5.73
CA VAL A 106 -13.38 10.90 6.41
C VAL A 106 -12.65 10.57 7.72
N HIS A 107 -13.22 11.03 8.84
CA HIS A 107 -12.64 10.92 10.19
C HIS A 107 -13.02 9.64 10.94
N SER A 108 -14.11 8.99 10.53
CA SER A 108 -14.66 7.78 11.14
C SER A 108 -15.33 6.89 10.09
N ASP A 109 -15.62 5.64 10.46
CA ASP A 109 -16.44 4.80 9.61
C ASP A 109 -17.88 5.34 9.56
N TYR A 110 -18.19 6.03 8.47
CA TYR A 110 -19.47 6.70 8.26
C TYR A 110 -20.72 5.79 8.32
N ARG A 111 -20.56 4.46 8.25
CA ARG A 111 -21.66 3.50 8.43
C ARG A 111 -21.89 3.14 9.89
N LEU A 112 -20.87 3.27 10.74
CA LEU A 112 -20.94 2.95 12.16
C LEU A 112 -21.41 4.14 13.00
N ASP A 113 -21.18 5.38 12.53
CA ASP A 113 -21.46 6.64 13.25
C ASP A 113 -22.86 6.76 13.87
N TYR A 114 -23.87 6.09 13.29
CA TYR A 114 -25.27 6.17 13.74
C TYR A 114 -25.90 4.81 14.06
N MET A 115 -25.11 3.74 14.15
CA MET A 115 -25.65 2.38 14.34
C MET A 115 -26.41 2.19 15.65
N HIS A 116 -26.06 2.94 16.70
CA HIS A 116 -26.72 2.88 18.00
C HIS A 116 -28.13 3.52 18.00
N SER A 117 -28.57 4.12 16.89
CA SER A 117 -29.92 4.69 16.76
C SER A 117 -30.51 4.35 15.38
N ILE A 118 -31.51 3.48 15.37
CA ILE A 118 -32.20 3.02 14.14
C ILE A 118 -32.70 4.21 13.31
N VAL A 119 -33.33 5.21 13.96
CA VAL A 119 -33.85 6.41 13.30
C VAL A 119 -32.74 7.26 12.68
N LYS A 120 -31.64 7.51 13.40
CA LYS A 120 -30.51 8.31 12.87
C LYS A 120 -29.74 7.55 11.78
N SER A 121 -29.65 6.23 11.89
CA SER A 121 -29.05 5.35 10.87
C SER A 121 -29.82 5.43 9.55
N LEU A 122 -31.15 5.30 9.59
CA LEU A 122 -32.02 5.34 8.41
C LEU A 122 -32.17 6.73 7.77
N THR A 123 -31.96 7.80 8.55
CA THR A 123 -32.06 9.18 8.05
C THR A 123 -30.68 9.76 7.73
N PHE A 124 -29.99 10.31 8.73
CA PHE A 124 -28.69 10.97 8.56
C PHE A 124 -27.60 10.03 8.03
N GLY A 125 -27.57 8.78 8.47
CA GLY A 125 -26.60 7.78 8.00
C GLY A 125 -26.77 7.45 6.52
N MET A 126 -28.00 7.21 6.06
CA MET A 126 -28.32 6.96 4.66
C MET A 126 -28.06 8.19 3.78
N ILE A 127 -28.50 9.37 4.20
CA ILE A 127 -28.30 10.60 3.43
C ILE A 127 -26.80 10.92 3.32
N ASN A 128 -26.01 10.76 4.39
CA ASN A 128 -24.56 10.92 4.32
C ASN A 128 -23.91 9.89 3.37
N THR A 129 -24.36 8.63 3.42
CA THR A 129 -23.86 7.57 2.53
C THR A 129 -24.10 7.90 1.06
N ILE A 130 -25.29 8.42 0.74
CA ILE A 130 -25.64 8.87 -0.61
C ILE A 130 -24.82 10.11 -0.97
N SER A 131 -24.76 11.09 -0.06
CA SER A 131 -24.04 12.34 -0.25
C SER A 131 -22.58 12.08 -0.61
N LEU A 132 -21.89 11.23 0.15
CA LEU A 132 -20.51 10.86 -0.12
C LEU A 132 -20.31 10.44 -1.58
N ARG A 133 -21.24 9.74 -2.24
CA ARG A 133 -21.09 9.32 -3.65
C ARG A 133 -21.01 10.46 -4.67
N PHE A 134 -21.47 11.66 -4.31
CA PHE A 134 -21.51 12.83 -5.18
C PHE A 134 -20.37 13.82 -4.91
N ILE A 135 -19.55 13.57 -3.89
CA ILE A 135 -18.34 14.34 -3.62
C ILE A 135 -17.26 13.97 -4.66
N ASP A 136 -16.53 14.98 -5.13
CA ASP A 136 -15.52 14.80 -6.19
C ASP A 136 -14.29 14.03 -5.68
N PHE A 137 -13.80 14.41 -4.50
CA PHE A 137 -12.55 13.90 -3.92
C PHE A 137 -12.68 13.58 -2.43
N TYR A 138 -11.93 12.57 -1.98
CA TYR A 138 -11.98 12.06 -0.62
C TYR A 138 -10.59 12.06 -0.01
N ILE A 139 -10.50 12.33 1.28
CA ILE A 139 -9.28 12.25 2.07
C ILE A 139 -9.54 11.27 3.20
N GLY A 140 -8.79 10.16 3.22
CA GLY A 140 -8.75 9.26 4.36
C GLY A 140 -7.68 9.72 5.35
N VAL A 141 -7.97 9.65 6.65
CA VAL A 141 -6.99 10.00 7.70
C VAL A 141 -5.86 8.97 7.90
N SER A 142 -5.94 7.84 7.19
CA SER A 142 -4.95 6.76 7.18
C SER A 142 -5.08 5.89 5.92
N ARG A 143 -4.13 4.97 5.68
CA ARG A 143 -4.24 4.03 4.55
C ARG A 143 -5.44 3.10 4.70
N ASN A 144 -5.72 2.63 5.91
CA ASN A 144 -6.89 1.81 6.21
C ASN A 144 -8.21 2.50 5.82
N PHE A 145 -8.31 3.82 6.01
CA PHE A 145 -9.50 4.58 5.59
C PHE A 145 -9.62 4.70 4.07
N LYS A 146 -8.49 4.86 3.37
CA LYS A 146 -8.46 4.78 1.91
C LYS A 146 -8.92 3.40 1.44
N GLU A 147 -8.39 2.32 2.00
CA GLU A 147 -8.84 0.95 1.69
C GLU A 147 -10.33 0.73 1.98
N MET A 148 -10.83 1.23 3.11
CA MET A 148 -12.24 1.15 3.48
C MET A 148 -13.12 1.79 2.38
N LEU A 149 -12.75 2.98 1.91
CA LEU A 149 -13.45 3.65 0.82
C LEU A 149 -13.37 2.83 -0.49
N ILE A 150 -12.21 2.27 -0.81
CA ILE A 150 -12.05 1.40 -2.00
C ILE A 150 -12.93 0.14 -1.89
N LYS A 151 -12.92 -0.56 -0.74
CA LYS A 151 -13.80 -1.72 -0.43
C LYS A 151 -15.28 -1.35 -0.56
N ARG A 152 -15.62 -0.07 -0.31
CA ARG A 152 -16.95 0.51 -0.50
C ARG A 152 -17.19 1.01 -1.92
N LYS A 153 -16.39 0.60 -2.91
CA LYS A 153 -16.55 0.91 -4.34
C LYS A 153 -16.38 2.39 -4.69
N PHE A 154 -15.69 3.18 -3.86
CA PHE A 154 -15.26 4.52 -4.26
C PHE A 154 -14.06 4.40 -5.23
N ASN A 155 -13.91 5.38 -6.12
CA ASN A 155 -12.87 5.34 -7.15
C ASN A 155 -11.50 5.67 -6.53
N PRO A 156 -10.50 4.75 -6.53
CA PRO A 156 -9.21 4.96 -5.87
C PRO A 156 -8.47 6.21 -6.34
N VAL A 157 -8.61 6.60 -7.62
CA VAL A 157 -7.93 7.77 -8.16
C VAL A 157 -8.40 9.09 -7.52
N ASN A 158 -9.59 9.10 -6.91
CA ASN A 158 -10.16 10.28 -6.24
C ASN A 158 -9.94 10.27 -4.71
N ILE A 159 -9.21 9.26 -4.18
CA ILE A 159 -9.00 9.09 -2.75
C ILE A 159 -7.54 9.36 -2.41
N PHE A 160 -7.34 10.41 -1.63
CA PHE A 160 -6.06 10.80 -1.05
C PHE A 160 -5.97 10.35 0.41
N THR A 161 -4.77 10.45 0.98
CA THR A 161 -4.51 10.15 2.38
C THR A 161 -3.76 11.34 2.99
N VAL A 162 -4.22 11.80 4.15
CA VAL A 162 -3.54 12.82 4.97
C VAL A 162 -3.51 12.28 6.38
N TYR A 163 -2.33 12.04 6.93
CA TYR A 163 -2.22 11.59 8.32
C TYR A 163 -2.44 12.75 9.29
N ASN A 164 -2.85 12.41 10.51
CA ASN A 164 -2.89 13.38 11.60
C ASN A 164 -1.47 13.87 11.93
N GLY A 165 -1.36 15.16 12.21
CA GLY A 165 -0.10 15.82 12.56
C GLY A 165 -0.06 16.30 14.01
N VAL A 166 1.09 16.20 14.66
CA VAL A 166 1.40 16.93 15.91
C VAL A 166 2.59 17.87 15.71
N ASP A 167 2.72 18.87 16.57
CA ASP A 167 3.81 19.84 16.48
C ASP A 167 5.12 19.21 17.00
N PHE A 168 6.20 19.28 16.22
CA PHE A 168 7.55 18.86 16.61
C PHE A 168 8.56 20.02 16.66
N ASN A 169 8.16 21.24 16.27
CA ASN A 169 9.02 22.41 16.29
C ASN A 169 9.03 23.09 17.65
N GLU A 170 7.89 23.11 18.33
CA GLU A 170 7.84 23.65 19.69
C GLU A 170 8.52 22.68 20.67
N PRO A 171 9.42 23.18 21.56
CA PRO A 171 9.99 22.36 22.62
C PRO A 171 8.89 21.73 23.44
N ALA A 172 8.94 20.41 23.59
CA ALA A 172 7.97 19.70 24.39
C ALA A 172 8.06 20.20 25.85
N LYS A 173 6.91 20.55 26.45
CA LYS A 173 6.86 20.91 27.87
C LYS A 173 7.39 19.75 28.70
N ASN A 174 8.38 20.04 29.54
CA ASN A 174 8.96 19.02 30.40
C ASN A 174 8.21 19.01 31.74
N TYR A 175 7.52 17.91 32.05
CA TYR A 175 6.92 17.68 33.35
C TYR A 175 7.78 16.70 34.15
N SER A 176 8.00 17.00 35.43
CA SER A 176 8.79 16.10 36.28
C SER A 176 7.93 14.94 36.79
N ARG A 177 8.53 13.75 36.93
CA ARG A 177 7.89 12.60 37.59
C ARG A 177 7.39 12.95 38.98
N LYS A 178 8.17 13.74 39.73
CA LYS A 178 7.83 14.18 41.09
C LYS A 178 6.55 15.02 41.11
N SER A 179 6.47 16.07 40.30
CA SER A 179 5.29 16.94 40.24
C SER A 179 4.04 16.18 39.77
N PHE A 180 4.20 15.24 38.84
CA PHE A 180 3.11 14.40 38.37
C PHE A 180 2.61 13.46 39.49
N ALA A 181 3.53 12.78 40.17
CA ALA A 181 3.25 11.90 41.30
C ALA A 181 2.52 12.63 42.44
N GLU A 182 2.97 13.84 42.79
CA GLU A 182 2.34 14.68 43.82
C GLU A 182 0.92 15.10 43.43
N LYS A 183 0.73 15.59 42.19
CA LYS A 183 -0.56 16.07 41.68
C LYS A 183 -1.65 14.98 41.67
N TYR A 184 -1.27 13.74 41.35
CA TYR A 184 -2.21 12.62 41.22
C TYR A 184 -2.14 11.61 42.37
N HIS A 185 -1.36 11.90 43.42
CA HIS A 185 -1.15 11.03 44.58
C HIS A 185 -0.66 9.61 44.22
N ILE A 186 0.28 9.51 43.28
CA ILE A 186 0.81 8.23 42.79
C ILE A 186 2.20 7.98 43.41
N PRO A 187 2.42 6.86 44.12
CA PRO A 187 3.73 6.53 44.67
C PRO A 187 4.67 6.01 43.57
N ILE A 188 5.51 6.90 43.04
CA ILE A 188 6.52 6.61 42.02
C ILE A 188 7.92 6.68 42.64
N LYS A 189 8.70 5.61 42.50
CA LYS A 189 10.13 5.58 42.87
C LYS A 189 11.01 5.90 41.66
N GLU A 190 12.26 6.28 41.91
CA GLU A 190 13.21 6.66 40.85
C GLU A 190 13.46 5.54 39.83
N ASN A 191 13.57 4.29 40.30
CA ASN A 191 13.83 3.11 39.46
C ASN A 191 12.55 2.44 38.93
N ASP A 192 11.37 2.99 39.19
CA ASP A 192 10.12 2.42 38.66
C ASP A 192 10.06 2.61 37.14
N ILE A 193 9.56 1.59 36.45
CA ILE A 193 9.25 1.66 35.01
C ILE A 193 7.78 2.01 34.85
N ILE A 194 7.50 3.09 34.14
CA ILE A 194 6.15 3.61 33.98
C ILE A 194 5.59 3.23 32.61
N VAL A 195 4.56 2.41 32.62
CA VAL A 195 3.71 2.09 31.46
C VAL A 195 2.51 3.00 31.49
N GLY A 196 2.27 3.78 30.43
CA GLY A 196 1.18 4.76 30.41
C GLY A 196 0.27 4.65 29.19
N ILE A 197 -1.01 4.94 29.39
CA ILE A 197 -2.01 5.07 28.33
C ILE A 197 -2.85 6.33 28.56
N ALA A 198 -2.98 7.18 27.54
CA ALA A 198 -3.90 8.32 27.53
C ALA A 198 -5.10 8.01 26.61
N ALA A 199 -6.25 7.71 27.18
CA ALA A 199 -7.45 7.34 26.43
C ALA A 199 -8.74 7.54 27.24
N ARG A 200 -9.85 7.81 26.54
CA ARG A 200 -11.19 7.76 27.14
C ARG A 200 -11.50 6.34 27.63
N LEU A 201 -12.13 6.22 28.80
CA LEU A 201 -12.51 4.92 29.38
C LEU A 201 -13.83 4.44 28.77
N TYR A 202 -13.73 3.96 27.53
CA TYR A 202 -14.84 3.50 26.70
C TYR A 202 -14.52 2.12 26.10
N PRO A 203 -15.53 1.28 25.79
CA PRO A 203 -15.32 -0.11 25.38
C PRO A 203 -14.35 -0.27 24.20
N VAL A 204 -14.39 0.65 23.23
CA VAL A 204 -13.51 0.63 22.05
C VAL A 204 -12.02 0.78 22.38
N LYS A 205 -11.67 1.41 23.51
CA LYS A 205 -10.29 1.58 23.98
C LYS A 205 -9.78 0.36 24.75
N ASN A 206 -10.68 -0.49 25.24
CA ASN A 206 -10.39 -1.79 25.83
C ASN A 206 -9.22 -1.76 26.84
N ILE A 207 -9.35 -0.86 27.82
CA ILE A 207 -8.38 -0.70 28.92
C ILE A 207 -8.25 -1.99 29.73
N GLY A 208 -9.28 -2.84 29.71
CA GLY A 208 -9.28 -4.16 30.32
C GLY A 208 -8.08 -5.03 29.90
N THR A 209 -7.67 -4.98 28.63
CA THR A 209 -6.49 -5.71 28.13
C THR A 209 -5.19 -5.23 28.76
N LEU A 210 -5.04 -3.93 29.03
CA LEU A 210 -3.86 -3.43 29.74
C LEU A 210 -3.83 -3.95 31.18
N ILE A 211 -4.98 -3.97 31.86
CA ILE A 211 -5.08 -4.46 33.24
C ILE A 211 -4.77 -5.96 33.32
N ASP A 212 -5.22 -6.76 32.35
CA ASP A 212 -4.90 -8.20 32.29
C ASP A 212 -3.40 -8.44 32.07
N ALA A 213 -2.77 -7.65 31.19
CA ALA A 213 -1.32 -7.69 30.99
C ALA A 213 -0.56 -7.23 32.23
N ALA A 214 -1.06 -6.20 32.93
CA ALA A 214 -0.45 -5.66 34.14
C ALA A 214 -0.30 -6.72 35.23
N ARG A 215 -1.25 -7.65 35.36
CA ARG A 215 -1.12 -8.79 36.29
C ARG A 215 0.13 -9.61 36.02
N ILE A 216 0.29 -10.08 34.78
CA ILE A 216 1.43 -10.91 34.36
C ILE A 216 2.76 -10.15 34.56
N VAL A 217 2.77 -8.86 34.19
CA VAL A 217 3.96 -8.02 34.30
C VAL A 217 4.35 -7.80 35.76
N VAL A 218 3.40 -7.47 36.63
CA VAL A 218 3.67 -7.20 38.06
C VAL A 218 4.12 -8.45 38.80
N ASP A 219 3.56 -9.61 38.47
CA ASP A 219 3.99 -10.91 39.01
C ASP A 219 5.47 -11.20 38.67
N SER A 220 5.93 -10.73 37.51
CA SER A 220 7.32 -10.92 37.05
C SER A 220 8.27 -9.77 37.45
N ASN A 221 7.75 -8.54 37.52
CA ASN A 221 8.51 -7.32 37.84
C ASN A 221 7.63 -6.32 38.61
N PRO A 222 7.68 -6.31 39.96
CA PRO A 222 6.81 -5.47 40.79
C PRO A 222 7.14 -3.96 40.74
N ASN A 223 8.27 -3.58 40.13
CA ASN A 223 8.69 -2.18 39.96
C ASN A 223 8.01 -1.51 38.74
N VAL A 224 7.22 -2.25 37.97
CA VAL A 224 6.44 -1.66 36.87
C VAL A 224 5.16 -1.02 37.42
N LYS A 225 4.93 0.25 37.07
CA LYS A 225 3.74 1.02 37.39
C LYS A 225 2.94 1.30 36.12
N PHE A 226 1.63 1.21 36.21
CA PHE A 226 0.68 1.43 35.13
C PHE A 226 -0.14 2.68 35.44
N ILE A 227 -0.09 3.68 34.56
CA ILE A 227 -0.82 4.94 34.73
C ILE A 227 -1.83 5.09 33.58
N ILE A 228 -3.12 5.14 33.94
CA ILE A 228 -4.24 5.25 33.03
C ILE A 228 -4.77 6.69 33.10
N GLY A 229 -4.51 7.44 32.04
CA GLY A 229 -4.93 8.83 31.87
C GLY A 229 -6.22 8.97 31.06
N GLY A 230 -7.27 9.50 31.68
CA GLY A 230 -8.57 9.73 31.06
C GLY A 230 -9.74 9.36 31.97
N ASP A 231 -10.95 9.61 31.47
CA ASP A 231 -12.21 9.32 32.16
C ASP A 231 -13.24 8.73 31.20
N GLY A 232 -14.33 8.17 31.72
CA GLY A 232 -15.39 7.57 30.92
C GLY A 232 -16.29 6.60 31.67
N GLU A 233 -17.29 6.09 30.97
CA GLU A 233 -18.35 5.24 31.55
C GLU A 233 -17.84 3.93 32.16
N GLU A 234 -16.71 3.41 31.69
CA GLU A 234 -16.13 2.15 32.17
C GLU A 234 -15.27 2.32 33.44
N ARG A 235 -15.05 3.54 33.93
CA ARG A 235 -14.09 3.81 35.02
C ARG A 235 -14.26 2.90 36.24
N LYS A 236 -15.47 2.88 36.80
CA LYS A 236 -15.78 2.12 38.02
C LYS A 236 -15.51 0.63 37.82
N MET A 237 -15.96 0.07 36.69
CA MET A 237 -15.74 -1.33 36.33
C MET A 237 -14.24 -1.67 36.25
N LEU A 238 -13.43 -0.77 35.70
CA LEU A 238 -11.97 -0.95 35.57
C LEU A 238 -11.27 -0.86 36.92
N GLU A 239 -11.67 0.06 37.80
CA GLU A 239 -11.16 0.18 39.17
C GLU A 239 -11.51 -1.07 40.03
N ASP A 240 -12.74 -1.58 39.90
CA ASP A 240 -13.18 -2.83 40.54
C ASP A 240 -12.34 -4.02 40.03
N LYS A 241 -12.05 -4.08 38.72
CA LYS A 241 -11.19 -5.11 38.12
C LYS A 241 -9.77 -5.05 38.70
N VAL A 242 -9.16 -3.87 38.77
CA VAL A 242 -7.83 -3.66 39.39
C VAL A 242 -7.81 -4.16 40.84
N SER A 243 -8.86 -3.85 41.60
CA SER A 243 -8.99 -4.31 42.99
C SER A 243 -9.09 -5.82 43.09
N SER A 244 -9.92 -6.45 42.25
CA SER A 244 -10.11 -7.90 42.25
C SER A 244 -8.83 -8.68 41.89
N LEU A 245 -7.93 -8.07 41.11
CA LEU A 245 -6.64 -8.65 40.72
C LEU A 245 -5.49 -8.28 41.68
N GLY A 246 -5.75 -7.54 42.75
CA GLY A 246 -4.71 -7.14 43.72
C GLY A 246 -3.72 -6.08 43.21
N LEU A 247 -4.07 -5.33 42.16
CA LEU A 247 -3.15 -4.43 41.45
C LEU A 247 -3.15 -2.98 41.95
N ASN A 248 -3.82 -2.69 43.08
CA ASN A 248 -4.01 -1.33 43.62
C ASN A 248 -2.70 -0.57 43.93
N LYS A 249 -1.56 -1.27 44.08
CA LYS A 249 -0.25 -0.66 44.31
C LYS A 249 0.55 -0.39 43.02
N ASN A 250 0.02 -0.81 41.88
CA ASN A 250 0.72 -0.79 40.59
C ASN A 250 -0.10 -0.11 39.49
N VAL A 251 -1.43 -0.12 39.54
CA VAL A 251 -2.29 0.49 38.52
C VAL A 251 -3.01 1.71 39.10
N PHE A 252 -2.87 2.87 38.45
CA PHE A 252 -3.40 4.15 38.92
C PHE A 252 -4.20 4.87 37.83
N PHE A 253 -5.31 5.51 38.24
CA PHE A 253 -6.18 6.29 37.35
C PHE A 253 -6.05 7.77 37.69
N THR A 254 -5.69 8.61 36.72
CA THR A 254 -5.52 10.06 36.94
C THR A 254 -6.83 10.85 36.76
N GLY A 255 -7.84 10.24 36.15
CA GLY A 255 -8.99 10.95 35.61
C GLY A 255 -8.62 11.81 34.40
N TRP A 256 -9.43 12.83 34.12
CA TRP A 256 -9.24 13.72 32.97
C TRP A 256 -7.89 14.46 33.02
N LEU A 257 -7.14 14.39 31.92
CA LEU A 257 -5.88 15.14 31.71
C LEU A 257 -6.19 16.42 30.92
N ASN A 258 -5.83 17.58 31.46
CA ASN A 258 -5.95 18.85 30.75
C ASN A 258 -4.90 19.00 29.65
N ASP A 259 -3.69 18.51 29.90
CA ASP A 259 -2.60 18.42 28.93
C ASP A 259 -2.10 16.97 28.88
N PRO A 260 -2.32 16.22 27.78
CA PRO A 260 -1.89 14.81 27.69
C PRO A 260 -0.35 14.66 27.76
N TYR A 261 0.39 15.73 27.50
CA TYR A 261 1.84 15.76 27.60
C TYR A 261 2.35 15.61 29.03
N GLU A 262 1.52 15.89 30.04
CA GLU A 262 1.83 15.60 31.45
C GLU A 262 2.15 14.12 31.66
N LEU A 263 1.32 13.23 31.10
CA LEU A 263 1.56 11.80 31.18
C LEU A 263 2.65 11.35 30.20
N MET A 264 2.60 11.80 28.95
CA MET A 264 3.54 11.34 27.92
C MET A 264 4.99 11.71 28.21
N SER A 265 5.25 12.79 28.95
CA SER A 265 6.61 13.17 29.34
C SER A 265 7.25 12.22 30.36
N ILE A 266 6.46 11.66 31.29
CA ILE A 266 6.97 10.88 32.41
C ILE A 266 7.07 9.37 32.14
N VAL A 267 6.28 8.84 31.19
CA VAL A 267 6.24 7.39 30.89
C VAL A 267 7.57 6.89 30.31
N ASP A 268 7.86 5.62 30.52
CA ASP A 268 8.94 4.89 29.84
C ASP A 268 8.42 4.14 28.62
N ILE A 269 7.20 3.60 28.73
CA ILE A 269 6.54 2.81 27.70
C ILE A 269 5.12 3.37 27.48
N SER A 270 4.85 3.87 26.28
CA SER A 270 3.51 4.31 25.87
C SER A 270 2.72 3.13 25.29
N VAL A 271 1.48 2.95 25.74
CA VAL A 271 0.63 1.82 25.32
C VAL A 271 -0.71 2.28 24.76
N LEU A 272 -1.20 1.59 23.74
CA LEU A 272 -2.57 1.67 23.25
C LEU A 272 -3.17 0.28 23.06
N THR A 273 -4.36 0.05 23.64
CA THR A 273 -5.03 -1.28 23.67
C THR A 273 -6.32 -1.34 22.84
N SER A 274 -6.56 -0.34 21.99
CA SER A 274 -7.84 -0.13 21.32
C SER A 274 -8.24 -1.29 20.40
N ILE A 275 -9.55 -1.58 20.35
CA ILE A 275 -10.17 -2.53 19.41
C ILE A 275 -10.30 -1.91 18.01
N SER A 276 -10.52 -0.60 17.94
CA SER A 276 -10.66 0.13 16.70
C SER A 276 -10.13 1.56 16.83
N GLU A 277 -9.45 2.04 15.79
CA GLU A 277 -8.94 3.41 15.67
C GLU A 277 -9.07 3.91 14.24
N SER A 278 -9.18 5.22 14.07
CA SER A 278 -8.89 5.87 12.79
C SER A 278 -7.40 6.16 12.67
N PHE A 279 -6.90 7.01 13.56
CA PHE A 279 -5.48 7.23 13.84
C PHE A 279 -5.36 7.91 15.22
N ALA A 280 -4.62 7.31 16.17
CA ALA A 280 -4.60 7.77 17.56
C ALA A 280 -3.57 8.88 17.81
N TYR A 281 -4.03 10.06 18.22
CA TYR A 281 -3.15 11.17 18.63
C TYR A 281 -2.25 10.80 19.82
N SER A 282 -2.74 10.01 20.78
CA SER A 282 -1.96 9.63 21.98
C SER A 282 -0.64 8.93 21.66
N ILE A 283 -0.58 8.16 20.58
CA ILE A 283 0.66 7.53 20.13
C ILE A 283 1.62 8.55 19.52
N LEU A 284 1.14 9.53 18.74
CA LEU A 284 1.98 10.63 18.25
C LEU A 284 2.50 11.51 19.37
N GLU A 285 1.67 11.76 20.38
CA GLU A 285 2.05 12.49 21.58
C GLU A 285 3.17 11.73 22.31
N GLY A 286 3.07 10.40 22.48
CA GLY A 286 4.17 9.58 23.00
C GLY A 286 5.42 9.62 22.12
N ALA A 287 5.26 9.52 20.80
CA ALA A 287 6.38 9.59 19.85
C ALA A 287 7.11 10.94 19.93
N ARG A 288 6.40 12.06 20.11
CA ARG A 288 6.99 13.40 20.34
C ARG A 288 7.94 13.43 21.54
N PHE A 289 7.67 12.62 22.56
CA PHE A 289 8.52 12.47 23.75
C PHE A 289 9.52 11.30 23.67
N LYS A 290 9.75 10.74 22.48
CA LYS A 290 10.69 9.63 22.24
C LYS A 290 10.37 8.40 23.11
N LYS A 291 9.08 8.10 23.30
CA LYS A 291 8.66 6.98 24.16
C LYS A 291 8.57 5.68 23.37
N ALA A 292 9.19 4.63 23.91
CA ALA A 292 9.01 3.29 23.39
C ALA A 292 7.52 2.94 23.38
N THR A 293 7.01 2.44 22.25
CA THR A 293 5.56 2.35 22.03
C THR A 293 5.13 0.91 21.74
N ILE A 294 4.08 0.45 22.42
CA ILE A 294 3.38 -0.81 22.13
C ILE A 294 1.92 -0.48 21.82
N SER A 295 1.39 -0.95 20.69
CA SER A 295 0.01 -0.67 20.30
C SER A 295 -0.67 -1.87 19.67
N THR A 296 -2.00 -1.90 19.70
CA THR A 296 -2.77 -2.81 18.86
C THR A 296 -2.58 -2.50 17.38
N CYS A 297 -2.57 -3.55 16.55
CA CYS A 297 -2.44 -3.49 15.09
C CYS A 297 -3.80 -3.14 14.44
N VAL A 298 -4.31 -1.93 14.69
CA VAL A 298 -5.63 -1.47 14.20
C VAL A 298 -5.56 -0.09 13.58
N GLY A 299 -6.53 0.22 12.72
CA GLY A 299 -6.66 1.56 12.12
C GLY A 299 -5.43 1.94 11.31
N GLY A 300 -4.97 3.18 11.47
CA GLY A 300 -3.73 3.67 10.87
C GLY A 300 -2.47 3.50 11.73
N ILE A 301 -2.52 2.79 12.87
CA ILE A 301 -1.33 2.60 13.71
C ILE A 301 -0.17 1.89 12.96
N PRO A 302 -0.42 0.87 12.12
CA PRO A 302 0.65 0.24 11.34
C PRO A 302 1.32 1.16 10.31
N ASP A 303 0.70 2.31 9.98
CA ASP A 303 1.35 3.31 9.13
C ASP A 303 2.52 4.00 9.87
N LEU A 304 2.43 4.11 11.21
CA LEU A 304 3.46 4.69 12.08
C LEU A 304 4.43 3.64 12.63
N ILE A 305 3.93 2.50 13.13
CA ILE A 305 4.76 1.51 13.83
C ILE A 305 5.14 0.35 12.90
N GLU A 306 6.45 0.15 12.74
CA GLU A 306 7.07 -1.03 12.16
C GLU A 306 7.48 -1.96 13.30
N SER A 307 6.66 -3.00 13.52
CA SER A 307 6.77 -3.87 14.70
C SER A 307 8.14 -4.53 14.80
N GLY A 308 8.82 -4.34 15.95
CA GLY A 308 10.18 -4.80 16.22
C GLY A 308 11.27 -3.77 15.90
N GLU A 309 10.95 -2.70 15.16
CA GLU A 309 11.94 -1.71 14.74
C GLU A 309 11.81 -0.40 15.52
N ASN A 310 10.64 0.24 15.47
CA ASN A 310 10.37 1.51 16.15
C ASN A 310 9.24 1.40 17.20
N GLY A 311 8.79 0.19 17.48
CA GLY A 311 7.75 -0.11 18.47
C GLY A 311 7.23 -1.52 18.27
N TYR A 312 6.19 -1.89 19.01
CA TYR A 312 5.56 -3.20 18.88
C TYR A 312 4.08 -3.11 18.52
N LEU A 313 3.65 -4.03 17.66
CA LEU A 313 2.26 -4.26 17.31
C LEU A 313 1.79 -5.62 17.82
N PHE A 314 0.62 -5.67 18.45
CA PHE A 314 -0.04 -6.90 18.88
C PHE A 314 -1.53 -6.92 18.44
N ASN A 315 -2.17 -8.09 18.51
CA ASN A 315 -3.58 -8.20 18.14
C ASN A 315 -4.50 -7.67 19.26
N PRO A 316 -5.63 -7.00 18.95
CA PRO A 316 -6.59 -6.58 19.96
C PRO A 316 -7.01 -7.72 20.90
N GLY A 317 -6.93 -7.47 22.21
CA GLY A 317 -7.28 -8.45 23.24
C GLY A 317 -6.16 -9.40 23.66
N ASP A 318 -5.03 -9.45 22.94
CA ASP A 318 -3.90 -10.33 23.26
C ASP A 318 -3.01 -9.74 24.37
N TYR A 319 -3.50 -9.82 25.60
CA TYR A 319 -2.80 -9.32 26.78
C TYR A 319 -1.51 -10.10 27.10
N ASN A 320 -1.38 -11.35 26.65
CA ASN A 320 -0.15 -12.13 26.83
C ASN A 320 0.99 -11.55 26.00
N LYS A 321 0.73 -11.26 24.72
CA LYS A 321 1.73 -10.62 23.86
C LYS A 321 2.07 -9.21 24.32
N LEU A 322 1.06 -8.46 24.80
CA LEU A 322 1.30 -7.16 25.43
C LEU A 322 2.22 -7.28 26.65
N ALA A 323 1.98 -8.23 27.54
CA ALA A 323 2.82 -8.45 28.72
C ALA A 323 4.27 -8.83 28.35
N GLU A 324 4.45 -9.72 27.37
CA GLU A 324 5.77 -10.09 26.83
C GLU A 324 6.56 -8.86 26.36
N TYR A 325 5.93 -8.02 25.52
CA TYR A 325 6.56 -6.79 25.03
C TYR A 325 6.85 -5.77 26.13
N ILE A 326 5.97 -5.64 27.13
CA ILE A 326 6.21 -4.77 28.27
C ILE A 326 7.41 -5.25 29.08
N LEU A 327 7.53 -6.56 29.35
CA LEU A 327 8.64 -7.13 30.13
C LEU A 327 9.98 -6.99 29.38
N GLU A 328 9.97 -7.24 28.08
CA GLU A 328 11.14 -7.05 27.23
C GLU A 328 11.62 -5.59 27.27
N LEU A 329 10.70 -4.65 27.05
CA LEU A 329 11.05 -3.23 27.11
C LEU A 329 11.42 -2.80 28.53
N ALA A 330 10.76 -3.27 29.58
CA ALA A 330 11.05 -2.91 30.95
C ALA A 330 12.48 -3.33 31.39
N SER A 331 12.95 -4.48 30.89
CA SER A 331 14.28 -5.01 31.20
C SER A 331 15.40 -4.42 30.34
N ASN A 332 15.10 -3.76 29.22
CA ASN A 332 16.11 -3.26 28.29
C ASN A 332 15.96 -1.76 27.99
N LYS A 333 16.68 -0.91 28.74
CA LYS A 333 16.66 0.55 28.56
C LYS A 333 17.18 0.98 27.18
N GLU A 334 18.27 0.39 26.70
CA GLU A 334 18.87 0.72 25.41
C GLU A 334 17.88 0.48 24.26
N LYS A 335 17.16 -0.65 24.30
CA LYS A 335 16.11 -0.95 23.33
C LYS A 335 14.95 0.03 23.39
N ARG A 336 14.52 0.44 24.59
CA ARG A 336 13.49 1.49 24.75
C ARG A 336 13.93 2.80 24.11
N ASP A 337 15.15 3.26 24.43
CA ASP A 337 15.69 4.52 23.92
C ASP A 337 15.81 4.48 22.39
N LEU A 338 16.32 3.38 21.83
CA LEU A 338 16.46 3.19 20.39
C LEU A 338 15.11 3.18 19.66
N MET A 339 14.11 2.46 20.18
CA MET A 339 12.76 2.47 19.62
C MET A 339 12.12 3.85 19.72
N GLY A 340 12.30 4.52 20.85
CA GLY A 340 11.84 5.88 21.11
C GLY A 340 12.40 6.90 20.10
N GLU A 341 13.69 6.81 19.81
CA GLU A 341 14.32 7.67 18.79
C GLU A 341 13.77 7.38 17.39
N LYS A 342 13.69 6.11 17.01
CA LYS A 342 13.20 5.71 15.67
C LYS A 342 11.75 6.13 15.43
N ILE A 343 10.86 5.99 16.43
CA ILE A 343 9.46 6.40 16.27
C ILE A 343 9.34 7.92 16.25
N TYR A 344 10.15 8.64 17.03
CA TYR A 344 10.21 10.09 16.99
C TYR A 344 10.62 10.59 15.60
N GLU A 345 11.70 10.05 15.02
CA GLU A 345 12.17 10.46 13.70
C GLU A 345 11.12 10.21 12.61
N LYS A 346 10.47 9.04 12.63
CA LYS A 346 9.39 8.74 11.69
C LYS A 346 8.17 9.64 11.91
N ALA A 347 7.76 9.86 13.15
CA ALA A 347 6.62 10.72 13.48
C ALA A 347 6.88 12.17 13.09
N LYS A 348 8.07 12.70 13.36
CA LYS A 348 8.49 14.05 12.98
C LYS A 348 8.52 14.24 11.47
N LYS A 349 8.96 13.22 10.71
CA LYS A 349 9.04 13.29 9.26
C LYS A 349 7.66 13.17 8.58
N ASP A 350 6.87 12.18 8.99
CA ASP A 350 5.68 11.76 8.24
C ASP A 350 4.35 12.19 8.89
N PHE A 351 4.37 12.49 10.20
CA PHE A 351 3.19 12.77 11.03
C PHE A 351 3.33 14.10 11.81
N SER A 352 4.07 15.07 11.26
CA SER A 352 4.10 16.43 11.78
C SER A 352 2.96 17.29 11.25
N LEU A 353 2.68 18.39 11.95
CA LEU A 353 1.76 19.42 11.46
C LEU A 353 2.24 20.02 10.12
N GLU A 354 3.55 20.22 9.92
CA GLU A 354 4.04 20.73 8.63
C GLU A 354 3.78 19.74 7.51
N ASN A 355 4.04 18.44 7.74
CA ASN A 355 3.83 17.43 6.71
C ASN A 355 2.33 17.25 6.40
N MET A 356 1.47 17.30 7.42
CA MET A 356 0.02 17.29 7.25
C MET A 356 -0.45 18.48 6.40
N CYS A 357 0.03 19.69 6.69
CA CYS A 357 -0.29 20.91 5.94
C CYS A 357 0.22 20.83 4.50
N LYS A 358 1.48 20.45 4.30
CA LYS A 358 2.10 20.28 2.97
C LYS A 358 1.31 19.28 2.12
N THR A 359 1.01 18.10 2.67
CA THR A 359 0.24 17.06 1.97
C THR A 359 -1.15 17.58 1.59
N GLN A 360 -1.81 18.31 2.48
CA GLN A 360 -3.13 18.89 2.20
C GLN A 360 -3.09 19.96 1.09
N LEU A 361 -2.07 20.83 1.08
CA LEU A 361 -1.84 21.81 0.02
C LEU A 361 -1.61 21.13 -1.33
N ASP A 362 -0.75 20.10 -1.36
CA ASP A 362 -0.47 19.32 -2.56
C ASP A 362 -1.76 18.66 -3.11
N ILE A 363 -2.61 18.13 -2.24
CA ILE A 363 -3.92 17.58 -2.63
C ILE A 363 -4.80 18.67 -3.24
N TYR A 364 -4.90 19.85 -2.63
CA TYR A 364 -5.70 20.94 -3.19
C TYR A 364 -5.18 21.40 -4.56
N HIS A 365 -3.86 21.49 -4.75
CA HIS A 365 -3.25 21.78 -6.05
C HIS A 365 -3.62 20.71 -7.08
N LYS A 366 -3.53 19.41 -6.73
CA LYS A 366 -3.96 18.30 -7.58
C LYS A 366 -5.44 18.40 -7.94
N VAL A 367 -6.30 18.69 -6.96
CA VAL A 367 -7.76 18.86 -7.17
C VAL A 367 -8.04 19.97 -8.18
N LEU A 368 -7.45 21.16 -8.00
CA LEU A 368 -7.66 22.29 -8.91
C LEU A 368 -7.16 21.96 -10.32
N LYS A 369 -5.94 21.42 -10.45
CA LYS A 369 -5.37 21.01 -11.74
C LYS A 369 -6.24 19.98 -12.45
N ARG A 370 -6.79 19.00 -11.72
CA ARG A 370 -7.69 17.98 -12.26
C ARG A 370 -9.01 18.57 -12.74
N VAL A 371 -9.64 19.43 -11.94
CA VAL A 371 -10.92 20.07 -12.28
C VAL A 371 -10.78 20.92 -13.53
N GLU A 372 -9.71 21.72 -13.62
CA GLU A 372 -9.39 22.53 -14.80
C GLU A 372 -9.12 21.64 -16.03
N TYR A 373 -8.29 20.60 -15.87
CA TYR A 373 -7.97 19.68 -16.94
C TYR A 373 -9.20 18.95 -17.50
N ILE A 374 -10.08 18.44 -16.62
CA ILE A 374 -11.33 17.77 -17.01
C ILE A 374 -12.25 18.76 -17.71
N LYS A 375 -12.37 20.00 -17.22
CA LYS A 375 -13.19 21.04 -17.85
C LYS A 375 -12.68 21.38 -19.25
N LYS A 376 -11.36 21.43 -19.46
CA LYS A 376 -10.73 21.77 -20.75
C LYS A 376 -10.78 20.62 -21.76
N THR A 377 -10.54 19.39 -21.32
CA THR A 377 -10.30 18.24 -22.24
C THR A 377 -11.45 17.24 -22.26
N GLY A 378 -12.29 17.21 -21.24
CA GLY A 378 -13.27 16.15 -21.02
C GLY A 378 -12.66 14.79 -20.64
N LEU A 379 -11.34 14.68 -20.52
CA LEU A 379 -10.60 13.46 -20.19
C LEU A 379 -10.40 13.33 -18.68
N THR A 380 -10.53 12.11 -18.17
CA THR A 380 -10.44 11.81 -16.73
C THR A 380 -9.19 11.02 -16.38
N TYR A 381 -8.73 10.16 -17.28
CA TYR A 381 -7.58 9.29 -17.07
C TYR A 381 -6.45 9.64 -18.02
N ASP A 382 -5.21 9.35 -17.61
CA ASP A 382 -4.05 9.43 -18.49
C ASP A 382 -3.90 8.11 -19.24
N LEU A 383 -4.04 6.99 -18.54
CA LEU A 383 -3.72 5.66 -19.05
C LEU A 383 -4.82 4.62 -18.81
N VAL A 384 -5.13 3.85 -19.85
CA VAL A 384 -5.77 2.54 -19.73
C VAL A 384 -4.70 1.47 -19.90
N ILE A 385 -4.46 0.66 -18.86
CA ILE A 385 -3.46 -0.41 -18.90
C ILE A 385 -4.15 -1.77 -18.99
N ALA A 386 -3.67 -2.62 -19.88
CA ALA A 386 -4.10 -3.99 -20.01
C ALA A 386 -2.91 -4.96 -19.93
N GLY A 387 -3.16 -6.15 -19.42
CA GLY A 387 -2.19 -7.24 -19.26
C GLY A 387 -2.90 -8.48 -18.73
N TYR A 388 -2.17 -9.47 -18.22
CA TYR A 388 -2.77 -10.64 -17.57
C TYR A 388 -3.03 -10.41 -16.08
N TYR A 389 -3.68 -9.30 -15.74
CA TYR A 389 -3.90 -8.86 -14.34
C TYR A 389 -5.23 -9.37 -13.75
N GLY A 390 -5.24 -9.57 -12.44
CA GLY A 390 -6.37 -10.08 -11.66
C GLY A 390 -6.52 -11.61 -11.71
N PHE A 391 -5.45 -12.34 -12.05
CA PHE A 391 -5.44 -13.80 -12.16
C PHE A 391 -4.60 -14.49 -11.07
N ASN A 392 -4.17 -13.76 -10.02
CA ASN A 392 -3.28 -14.28 -8.98
C ASN A 392 -1.94 -14.83 -9.51
N ASN A 393 -1.43 -14.27 -10.61
CA ASN A 393 -0.10 -14.58 -11.12
C ASN A 393 0.88 -13.49 -10.64
N ILE A 394 1.76 -13.85 -9.70
CA ILE A 394 2.69 -12.91 -9.05
C ILE A 394 3.55 -12.19 -10.09
N GLY A 395 3.93 -12.86 -11.17
CA GLY A 395 4.71 -12.24 -12.24
C GLY A 395 3.96 -11.10 -12.94
N ASP A 396 2.73 -11.35 -13.41
CA ASP A 396 1.94 -10.32 -14.09
C ASP A 396 1.50 -9.19 -13.14
N GLU A 397 1.19 -9.54 -11.89
CA GLU A 397 0.90 -8.56 -10.84
C GLU A 397 2.12 -7.66 -10.54
N ALA A 398 3.33 -8.24 -10.55
CA ALA A 398 4.59 -7.50 -10.42
C ALA A 398 4.85 -6.55 -11.59
N LEU A 399 4.57 -6.98 -12.84
CA LEU A 399 4.65 -6.10 -14.00
C LEU A 399 3.77 -4.85 -13.81
N LEU A 400 2.52 -5.04 -13.38
CA LEU A 400 1.61 -3.92 -13.13
C LEU A 400 2.12 -2.99 -12.03
N MET A 401 2.58 -3.56 -10.91
CA MET A 401 3.12 -2.80 -9.80
C MET A 401 4.31 -1.94 -10.22
N ALA A 402 5.27 -2.54 -10.92
CA ALA A 402 6.46 -1.87 -11.40
C ALA A 402 6.14 -0.77 -12.42
N ILE A 403 5.24 -1.02 -13.37
CA ILE A 403 4.79 0.01 -14.32
C ILE A 403 4.21 1.22 -13.57
N ILE A 404 3.34 0.98 -12.58
CA ILE A 404 2.72 2.07 -11.80
C ILE A 404 3.78 2.83 -11.00
N GLN A 405 4.72 2.13 -10.36
CA GLN A 405 5.80 2.76 -9.58
C GLN A 405 6.73 3.59 -10.48
N ASN A 406 7.17 3.03 -11.61
CA ASN A 406 8.09 3.70 -12.53
C ASN A 406 7.46 4.93 -13.17
N LEU A 407 6.17 4.89 -13.53
CA LEU A 407 5.45 6.06 -14.03
C LEU A 407 5.34 7.18 -12.99
N LYS A 408 5.18 6.82 -11.71
CA LYS A 408 5.09 7.80 -10.60
C LYS A 408 6.41 8.51 -10.30
N LEU A 409 7.55 8.00 -10.78
CA LEU A 409 8.82 8.71 -10.73
C LEU A 409 8.81 9.99 -11.57
N TYR A 410 8.00 10.02 -12.63
CA TYR A 410 7.94 11.13 -13.60
C TYR A 410 6.62 11.91 -13.55
N ILE A 411 5.51 11.25 -13.17
CA ILE A 411 4.19 11.86 -13.07
C ILE A 411 3.60 11.63 -11.68
N ASP A 412 3.70 12.66 -10.83
CA ASP A 412 3.22 12.64 -9.44
C ASP A 412 1.70 12.36 -9.30
N ASP A 413 0.90 12.74 -10.30
CA ASP A 413 -0.56 12.54 -10.29
C ASP A 413 -1.10 11.76 -11.51
N VAL A 414 -0.47 10.63 -11.82
CA VAL A 414 -0.88 9.75 -12.93
C VAL A 414 -2.20 9.03 -12.64
N LYS A 415 -3.21 9.23 -13.50
CA LYS A 415 -4.55 8.63 -13.35
C LYS A 415 -4.70 7.41 -14.24
N ILE A 416 -4.68 6.23 -13.60
CA ILE A 416 -4.64 4.94 -14.28
C ILE A 416 -5.97 4.19 -14.11
N ILE A 417 -6.42 3.55 -15.19
CA ILE A 417 -7.45 2.52 -15.17
C ILE A 417 -6.90 1.20 -15.70
N VAL A 418 -7.04 0.12 -14.93
CA VAL A 418 -6.53 -1.21 -15.27
C VAL A 418 -7.65 -2.12 -15.76
N LEU A 419 -7.41 -2.85 -16.85
CA LEU A 419 -8.26 -3.94 -17.30
C LEU A 419 -7.88 -5.21 -16.54
N SER A 420 -8.70 -5.60 -15.56
CA SER A 420 -8.41 -6.70 -14.64
C SER A 420 -9.50 -7.76 -14.65
N ASN A 421 -9.14 -9.01 -14.38
CA ASN A 421 -10.09 -10.08 -14.11
C ASN A 421 -10.72 -9.98 -12.71
N ASN A 422 -9.97 -9.43 -11.74
CA ASN A 422 -10.47 -9.11 -10.40
C ASN A 422 -10.29 -7.61 -10.09
N PRO A 423 -11.17 -6.73 -10.61
CA PRO A 423 -11.01 -5.29 -10.46
C PRO A 423 -10.98 -4.79 -9.01
N GLU A 424 -11.69 -5.46 -8.08
CA GLU A 424 -11.75 -5.00 -6.70
C GLU A 424 -10.42 -5.26 -5.97
N GLU A 425 -9.79 -6.43 -6.17
CA GLU A 425 -8.46 -6.72 -5.65
C GLU A 425 -7.41 -5.79 -6.29
N THR A 426 -7.45 -5.59 -7.61
CA THR A 426 -6.52 -4.67 -8.31
C THR A 426 -6.61 -3.23 -7.78
N LYS A 427 -7.83 -2.74 -7.49
CA LYS A 427 -8.01 -1.40 -6.90
C LYS A 427 -7.37 -1.28 -5.52
N LEU A 428 -7.52 -2.33 -4.69
CA LEU A 428 -6.98 -2.34 -3.33
C LEU A 428 -5.45 -2.45 -3.34
N SER A 429 -4.90 -3.38 -4.12
CA SER A 429 -3.47 -3.66 -4.13
C SER A 429 -2.64 -2.50 -4.71
N TYR A 430 -3.15 -1.77 -5.70
CA TYR A 430 -2.35 -0.77 -6.43
C TYR A 430 -2.86 0.67 -6.31
N GLY A 431 -4.01 0.89 -5.68
CA GLY A 431 -4.59 2.23 -5.52
C GLY A 431 -4.95 2.93 -6.83
N VAL A 432 -5.15 2.17 -7.90
CA VAL A 432 -5.59 2.63 -9.24
C VAL A 432 -7.04 2.25 -9.49
N ASN A 433 -7.71 2.87 -10.46
CA ASN A 433 -9.03 2.36 -10.85
C ASN A 433 -8.89 1.06 -11.64
N ALA A 434 -9.91 0.21 -11.62
CA ALA A 434 -9.94 -1.00 -12.43
C ALA A 434 -11.35 -1.35 -12.89
N ILE A 435 -11.44 -1.96 -14.07
CA ILE A 435 -12.69 -2.47 -14.65
C ILE A 435 -12.50 -3.89 -15.14
N ASN A 436 -13.61 -4.64 -15.18
CA ASN A 436 -13.58 -6.01 -15.68
C ASN A 436 -13.15 -6.02 -17.15
N ARG A 437 -12.09 -6.75 -17.45
CA ARG A 437 -11.47 -6.83 -18.77
C ARG A 437 -12.36 -7.40 -19.89
N PHE A 438 -13.46 -8.06 -19.54
CA PHE A 438 -14.43 -8.59 -20.51
C PHE A 438 -15.61 -7.63 -20.75
N ASN A 439 -15.73 -6.54 -19.99
CA ASN A 439 -16.80 -5.56 -20.18
C ASN A 439 -16.42 -4.52 -21.26
N ILE A 440 -16.55 -4.92 -22.52
CA ILE A 440 -16.16 -4.09 -23.69
C ILE A 440 -16.83 -2.71 -23.69
N ILE A 441 -18.09 -2.59 -23.23
CA ILE A 441 -18.80 -1.32 -23.16
C ILE A 441 -18.11 -0.37 -22.16
N LYS A 442 -17.77 -0.85 -20.96
CA LYS A 442 -17.04 -0.06 -19.97
C LYS A 442 -15.63 0.28 -20.45
N ILE A 443 -14.96 -0.64 -21.14
CA ILE A 443 -13.62 -0.41 -21.70
C ILE A 443 -13.66 0.68 -22.76
N ALA A 444 -14.59 0.62 -23.71
CA ALA A 444 -14.74 1.65 -24.74
C ALA A 444 -15.11 3.02 -24.14
N LYS A 445 -15.89 3.06 -23.04
CA LYS A 445 -16.15 4.31 -22.30
C LYS A 445 -14.88 4.84 -21.62
N ALA A 446 -14.10 3.96 -21.00
CA ALA A 446 -12.84 4.32 -20.35
C ALA A 446 -11.81 4.85 -21.35
N MET A 447 -11.62 4.18 -22.49
CA MET A 447 -10.70 4.60 -23.55
C MET A 447 -11.06 5.99 -24.09
N ARG A 448 -12.34 6.30 -24.32
CA ARG A 448 -12.79 7.65 -24.73
C ARG A 448 -12.55 8.75 -23.68
N LYS A 449 -12.30 8.37 -22.43
CA LYS A 449 -12.00 9.29 -21.31
C LYS A 449 -10.51 9.27 -20.92
N SER A 450 -9.66 8.70 -21.77
CA SER A 450 -8.24 8.50 -21.52
C SER A 450 -7.39 9.09 -22.65
N ARG A 451 -6.09 9.27 -22.42
CA ARG A 451 -5.14 9.79 -23.44
C ARG A 451 -4.44 8.67 -24.20
N MET A 452 -4.08 7.59 -23.50
CA MET A 452 -3.32 6.48 -24.05
C MET A 452 -3.81 5.13 -23.52
N PHE A 453 -3.76 4.12 -24.38
CA PHE A 453 -3.90 2.71 -24.04
C PHE A 453 -2.52 2.05 -24.07
N MET A 454 -2.26 1.21 -23.08
CA MET A 454 -0.97 0.55 -22.92
C MET A 454 -1.14 -0.92 -22.61
N TYR A 455 -0.38 -1.77 -23.31
CA TYR A 455 -0.17 -3.16 -22.91
C TYR A 455 1.06 -3.27 -22.04
N GLY A 456 0.88 -3.69 -20.79
CA GLY A 456 1.96 -3.77 -19.80
C GLY A 456 2.63 -5.13 -19.72
N GLY A 457 3.84 -5.23 -20.28
CA GLY A 457 4.75 -6.37 -20.13
C GLY A 457 4.19 -7.72 -20.58
N GLY A 458 4.97 -8.77 -20.31
CA GLY A 458 4.59 -10.14 -20.62
C GLY A 458 4.52 -10.46 -22.11
N THR A 459 4.13 -11.69 -22.43
CA THR A 459 4.02 -12.18 -23.81
C THR A 459 2.54 -12.23 -24.24
N LEU A 460 1.92 -11.08 -24.52
CA LEU A 460 0.48 -11.02 -24.82
C LEU A 460 0.17 -11.36 -26.28
N ILE A 461 1.02 -10.93 -27.21
CA ILE A 461 0.88 -11.18 -28.64
C ILE A 461 1.59 -12.51 -28.96
N GLN A 462 0.83 -13.60 -28.87
CA GLN A 462 1.30 -14.96 -29.14
C GLN A 462 0.15 -15.88 -29.56
N GLU A 463 0.48 -17.01 -30.21
CA GLU A 463 -0.50 -18.03 -30.61
C GLU A 463 -0.51 -19.28 -29.71
N ASN A 464 0.53 -19.48 -28.88
CA ASN A 464 0.71 -20.70 -28.07
C ASN A 464 -0.39 -20.93 -27.01
N THR A 465 -1.05 -19.88 -26.54
CA THR A 465 -2.15 -20.01 -25.57
C THR A 465 -3.48 -20.34 -26.27
N SER A 466 -3.93 -19.46 -27.19
CA SER A 466 -5.06 -19.72 -28.08
C SER A 466 -5.20 -18.61 -29.12
N THR A 467 -5.79 -18.92 -30.28
CA THR A 467 -6.19 -17.90 -31.28
C THR A 467 -7.19 -16.89 -30.70
N ARG A 468 -8.09 -17.33 -29.80
CA ARG A 468 -9.07 -16.45 -29.15
C ARG A 468 -8.38 -15.35 -28.31
N SER A 469 -7.33 -15.71 -27.57
CA SER A 469 -6.56 -14.75 -26.77
C SER A 469 -5.89 -13.70 -27.66
N LEU A 470 -5.27 -14.12 -28.76
CA LEU A 470 -4.66 -13.21 -29.73
C LEU A 470 -5.69 -12.22 -30.30
N ILE A 471 -6.86 -12.73 -30.71
CA ILE A 471 -7.95 -11.89 -31.25
C ILE A 471 -8.43 -10.87 -30.20
N TYR A 472 -8.58 -11.29 -28.94
CA TYR A 472 -8.92 -10.36 -27.85
C TYR A 472 -7.89 -9.23 -27.74
N TYR A 473 -6.59 -9.54 -27.73
CA TYR A 473 -5.56 -8.54 -27.53
C TYR A 473 -5.48 -7.56 -28.70
N LEU A 474 -5.54 -8.07 -29.94
CA LEU A 474 -5.59 -7.24 -31.14
C LEU A 474 -6.88 -6.40 -31.21
N GLY A 475 -8.00 -6.96 -30.76
CA GLY A 475 -9.29 -6.26 -30.67
C GLY A 475 -9.22 -5.03 -29.78
N MET A 476 -8.49 -5.08 -28.66
CA MET A 476 -8.39 -3.89 -27.79
C MET A 476 -7.49 -2.79 -28.35
N ILE A 477 -6.44 -3.15 -29.11
CA ILE A 477 -5.68 -2.15 -29.89
C ILE A 477 -6.62 -1.46 -30.86
N TRP A 478 -7.45 -2.23 -31.56
CA TRP A 478 -8.43 -1.67 -32.49
C TRP A 478 -9.46 -0.76 -31.80
N VAL A 479 -10.00 -1.15 -30.63
CA VAL A 479 -10.93 -0.29 -29.86
C VAL A 479 -10.23 0.99 -29.41
N ALA A 480 -8.98 0.93 -28.95
CA ALA A 480 -8.21 2.11 -28.57
C ALA A 480 -8.01 3.06 -29.76
N LYS A 481 -7.64 2.52 -30.93
CA LYS A 481 -7.49 3.32 -32.14
C LYS A 481 -8.80 3.92 -32.62
N LYS A 482 -9.92 3.21 -32.48
CA LYS A 482 -11.26 3.76 -32.74
C LYS A 482 -11.68 4.83 -31.73
N ALA A 483 -11.16 4.80 -30.52
CA ALA A 483 -11.33 5.87 -29.54
C ALA A 483 -10.43 7.10 -29.79
N GLY A 484 -9.51 7.02 -30.78
CA GLY A 484 -8.62 8.12 -31.14
C GLY A 484 -7.47 8.34 -30.17
N ILE A 485 -7.15 7.35 -29.33
CA ILE A 485 -6.10 7.45 -28.31
C ILE A 485 -4.80 6.79 -28.77
N LYS A 486 -3.69 7.23 -28.18
CA LYS A 486 -2.36 6.61 -28.39
C LYS A 486 -2.37 5.17 -27.92
N VAL A 487 -1.56 4.33 -28.56
CA VAL A 487 -1.36 2.93 -28.18
C VAL A 487 0.13 2.65 -28.05
N MET A 488 0.51 2.12 -26.88
CA MET A 488 1.87 1.68 -26.56
C MET A 488 1.88 0.19 -26.18
N LEU A 489 2.87 -0.55 -26.66
CA LEU A 489 3.30 -1.80 -26.04
C LEU A 489 4.49 -1.51 -25.13
N TYR A 490 4.39 -1.90 -23.86
CA TYR A 490 5.34 -1.61 -22.80
C TYR A 490 6.14 -2.87 -22.46
N ALA A 491 7.43 -2.92 -22.80
CA ALA A 491 8.34 -4.04 -22.54
C ALA A 491 7.74 -5.43 -22.85
N ASN A 492 7.05 -5.58 -23.99
CA ASN A 492 6.40 -6.84 -24.34
C ASN A 492 7.38 -7.87 -24.90
N GLY A 493 7.17 -9.14 -24.55
CA GLY A 493 7.70 -10.27 -25.30
C GLY A 493 6.80 -10.61 -26.48
N ILE A 494 7.38 -10.99 -27.62
CA ILE A 494 6.68 -11.37 -28.85
C ILE A 494 7.13 -12.77 -29.24
N GLU A 495 6.19 -13.71 -29.27
CA GLU A 495 6.45 -15.09 -29.69
C GLU A 495 5.98 -15.33 -31.14
N PRO A 496 6.50 -16.36 -31.83
CA PRO A 496 6.09 -16.71 -33.18
C PRO A 496 4.57 -16.95 -33.28
N ILE A 497 3.97 -16.41 -34.35
CA ILE A 497 2.58 -16.69 -34.74
C ILE A 497 2.65 -17.54 -36.00
N ASN A 498 2.00 -18.70 -36.03
CA ASN A 498 2.18 -19.66 -37.12
C ASN A 498 1.07 -19.54 -38.19
N LYS A 499 -0.20 -19.41 -37.79
CA LYS A 499 -1.32 -19.37 -38.73
C LYS A 499 -1.29 -18.13 -39.62
N TYR A 500 -1.46 -18.32 -40.93
CA TYR A 500 -1.42 -17.25 -41.93
C TYR A 500 -2.40 -16.10 -41.66
N ILE A 501 -3.66 -16.43 -41.34
CA ILE A 501 -4.71 -15.44 -41.04
C ILE A 501 -4.30 -14.57 -39.84
N ASN A 502 -3.74 -15.20 -38.80
CA ASN A 502 -3.33 -14.50 -37.58
C ASN A 502 -2.10 -13.63 -37.82
N LYS A 503 -1.15 -14.07 -38.66
CA LYS A 503 -0.03 -13.22 -39.11
C LYS A 503 -0.53 -11.96 -39.82
N LYS A 504 -1.46 -12.12 -40.79
CA LYS A 504 -2.02 -10.99 -41.55
C LYS A 504 -2.77 -10.02 -40.64
N LEU A 505 -3.62 -10.53 -39.75
CA LEU A 505 -4.37 -9.70 -38.80
C LEU A 505 -3.44 -8.94 -37.84
N THR A 506 -2.45 -9.64 -37.27
CA THR A 506 -1.46 -9.05 -36.36
C THR A 506 -0.68 -7.95 -37.07
N ARG A 507 -0.14 -8.22 -38.26
CA ARG A 507 0.58 -7.22 -39.08
C ARG A 507 -0.26 -5.97 -39.32
N ASN A 508 -1.52 -6.15 -39.72
CA ASN A 508 -2.40 -5.03 -40.04
C ASN A 508 -2.67 -4.15 -38.81
N ILE A 509 -2.95 -4.75 -37.66
CA ILE A 509 -3.30 -4.00 -36.45
C ILE A 509 -2.05 -3.39 -35.78
N MET A 510 -0.99 -4.17 -35.63
CA MET A 510 0.24 -3.74 -34.94
C MET A 510 0.97 -2.60 -35.65
N ASN A 511 0.87 -2.52 -36.99
CA ASN A 511 1.43 -1.39 -37.74
C ASN A 511 0.69 -0.06 -37.53
N HIS A 512 -0.39 -0.02 -36.76
CA HIS A 512 -1.07 1.20 -36.33
C HIS A 512 -0.70 1.64 -34.92
N VAL A 513 0.04 0.83 -34.15
CA VAL A 513 0.53 1.19 -32.80
C VAL A 513 1.48 2.39 -32.92
N ASP A 514 1.51 3.27 -31.91
CA ASP A 514 2.38 4.46 -31.94
C ASP A 514 3.83 4.09 -31.58
N ILE A 515 4.00 3.30 -30.52
CA ILE A 515 5.32 2.86 -30.04
C ILE A 515 5.28 1.44 -29.46
N ILE A 516 6.37 0.71 -29.66
CA ILE A 516 6.57 -0.62 -29.12
C ILE A 516 7.92 -0.65 -28.41
N THR A 517 7.87 -0.91 -27.11
CA THR A 517 9.05 -1.28 -26.33
C THR A 517 9.03 -2.78 -26.07
N LEU A 518 10.18 -3.42 -26.21
CA LEU A 518 10.35 -4.87 -26.14
C LEU A 518 11.26 -5.24 -24.99
N ARG A 519 11.02 -6.42 -24.39
CA ARG A 519 11.84 -6.91 -23.28
C ARG A 519 13.19 -7.46 -23.72
N GLU A 520 13.27 -8.07 -24.90
CA GLU A 520 14.50 -8.69 -25.41
C GLU A 520 14.65 -8.56 -26.94
N GLN A 521 15.88 -8.73 -27.42
CA GLN A 521 16.22 -8.64 -28.84
C GLN A 521 15.51 -9.69 -29.71
N ALA A 522 15.29 -10.91 -29.19
CA ALA A 522 14.58 -11.97 -29.91
C ALA A 522 13.16 -11.54 -30.33
N SER A 523 12.46 -10.81 -29.45
CA SER A 523 11.13 -10.27 -29.73
C SER A 523 11.14 -9.25 -30.89
N LYS A 524 12.23 -8.49 -31.06
CA LYS A 524 12.39 -7.53 -32.16
C LYS A 524 12.49 -8.26 -33.50
N THR A 525 13.27 -9.33 -33.52
CA THR A 525 13.41 -10.21 -34.68
C THR A 525 12.07 -10.83 -35.09
N GLU A 526 11.24 -11.25 -34.13
CA GLU A 526 9.90 -11.78 -34.44
C GLU A 526 8.94 -10.70 -35.01
N LEU A 527 8.96 -9.47 -34.51
CA LEU A 527 8.18 -8.38 -35.12
C LEU A 527 8.59 -8.09 -36.56
N GLN A 528 9.90 -8.11 -36.85
CA GLN A 528 10.42 -7.94 -38.20
C GLN A 528 9.93 -9.05 -39.14
N LYS A 529 9.99 -10.32 -38.70
CA LYS A 529 9.44 -11.47 -39.45
C LYS A 529 7.93 -11.33 -39.71
N LEU A 530 7.19 -10.74 -38.78
CA LEU A 530 5.77 -10.45 -38.94
C LEU A 530 5.49 -9.26 -39.86
N GLY A 531 6.49 -8.51 -40.32
CA GLY A 531 6.33 -7.32 -41.17
C GLY A 531 5.78 -6.12 -40.40
N ILE A 532 6.12 -5.99 -39.12
CA ILE A 532 5.74 -4.86 -38.26
C ILE A 532 6.94 -3.93 -38.16
N ASN A 533 6.88 -2.81 -38.88
CA ASN A 533 8.01 -1.89 -39.05
C ASN A 533 7.60 -0.40 -39.08
N LYS A 534 6.30 -0.09 -39.02
CA LYS A 534 5.81 1.29 -38.90
C LYS A 534 5.98 1.94 -37.52
N PRO A 535 5.67 1.27 -36.39
CA PRO A 535 5.87 1.88 -35.07
C PRO A 535 7.35 2.08 -34.77
N GLN A 536 7.68 3.02 -33.88
CA GLN A 536 9.00 3.06 -33.27
C GLN A 536 9.19 1.81 -32.40
N ILE A 537 10.26 1.04 -32.64
CA ILE A 537 10.55 -0.22 -31.94
C ILE A 537 11.86 -0.09 -31.16
N ILE A 538 11.78 -0.21 -29.83
CA ILE A 538 12.91 -0.05 -28.91
C ILE A 538 13.03 -1.32 -28.06
N VAL A 539 14.25 -1.79 -27.80
CA VAL A 539 14.51 -2.91 -26.88
C VAL A 539 14.97 -2.32 -25.55
N THR A 540 14.29 -2.72 -24.49
CA THR A 540 14.41 -2.20 -23.12
C THR A 540 14.63 -3.38 -22.17
N ALA A 541 13.98 -3.40 -20.99
CA ALA A 541 13.96 -4.53 -20.09
C ALA A 541 12.59 -4.70 -19.43
N ASP A 542 12.41 -5.82 -18.75
CA ASP A 542 11.18 -6.12 -18.01
C ASP A 542 10.96 -5.11 -16.86
N PRO A 543 9.75 -4.57 -16.65
CA PRO A 543 9.49 -3.62 -15.57
C PRO A 543 9.81 -4.20 -14.18
N ALA A 544 9.67 -5.52 -13.98
CA ALA A 544 9.83 -6.14 -12.68
C ALA A 544 11.24 -6.02 -12.06
N PHE A 545 12.27 -5.67 -12.84
CA PHE A 545 13.64 -5.42 -12.32
C PHE A 545 13.73 -4.27 -11.31
N THR A 546 12.75 -3.36 -11.31
CA THR A 546 12.70 -2.17 -10.44
C THR A 546 12.01 -2.39 -9.10
N ILE A 547 11.48 -3.59 -8.84
CA ILE A 547 10.76 -3.89 -7.62
C ILE A 547 11.74 -4.22 -6.50
N GLU A 548 11.51 -3.67 -5.31
CA GLU A 548 12.30 -3.97 -4.13
C GLU A 548 11.65 -5.06 -3.26
N PRO A 549 12.45 -5.93 -2.61
CA PRO A 549 11.97 -6.96 -1.70
C PRO A 549 11.52 -6.35 -0.37
N CYS A 550 10.82 -7.15 0.44
CA CYS A 550 10.58 -6.81 1.84
C CYS A 550 11.88 -6.87 2.67
N SER A 551 11.81 -6.42 3.92
CA SER A 551 12.98 -6.39 4.80
C SER A 551 13.43 -7.80 5.20
N PRO A 552 14.74 -8.01 5.50
CA PRO A 552 15.25 -9.31 5.93
C PRO A 552 14.50 -9.90 7.13
N ASN A 553 14.11 -9.07 8.10
CA ASN A 553 13.33 -9.46 9.28
C ASN A 553 11.95 -10.00 8.91
N GLU A 554 11.32 -9.42 7.89
CA GLU A 554 10.03 -9.92 7.40
C GLU A 554 10.20 -11.28 6.72
N VAL A 555 11.30 -11.49 5.99
CA VAL A 555 11.62 -12.80 5.42
C VAL A 555 11.86 -13.85 6.50
N ASP A 556 12.55 -13.51 7.60
CA ASP A 556 12.78 -14.44 8.70
C ASP A 556 11.45 -14.89 9.35
N ARG A 557 10.52 -13.96 9.57
CA ARG A 557 9.16 -14.31 10.05
C ARG A 557 8.39 -15.21 9.08
N ILE A 558 8.61 -15.03 7.77
CA ILE A 558 8.03 -15.90 6.75
C ILE A 558 8.63 -17.30 6.83
N PHE A 559 9.95 -17.39 6.97
CA PHE A 559 10.69 -18.64 7.12
C PHE A 559 10.22 -19.41 8.35
N ASP A 560 10.09 -18.74 9.50
CA ASP A 560 9.52 -19.32 10.73
C ASP A 560 8.12 -19.88 10.49
N LYS A 561 7.25 -19.08 9.85
CA LYS A 561 5.86 -19.46 9.55
C LYS A 561 5.76 -20.65 8.60
N GLU A 562 6.66 -20.77 7.65
CA GLU A 562 6.74 -21.87 6.68
C GLU A 562 7.59 -23.05 7.20
N GLY A 563 8.12 -22.96 8.43
CA GLY A 563 8.95 -24.00 9.04
C GLY A 563 10.31 -24.20 8.35
N ILE A 564 10.85 -23.14 7.75
CA ILE A 564 12.16 -23.07 7.10
C ILE A 564 13.14 -22.45 8.11
N GLY A 565 14.20 -23.16 8.49
CA GLY A 565 15.24 -22.59 9.35
C GLY A 565 16.04 -21.50 8.62
N HIS A 566 16.76 -20.64 9.36
CA HIS A 566 17.51 -19.51 8.77
C HIS A 566 18.87 -19.89 8.19
N ASP A 567 19.45 -21.00 8.65
CA ASP A 567 20.78 -21.42 8.21
C ASP A 567 20.74 -22.02 6.80
N GLY A 568 21.49 -21.41 5.88
CA GLY A 568 21.67 -21.88 4.51
C GLY A 568 22.68 -23.04 4.39
N PRO A 569 22.95 -23.50 3.16
CA PRO A 569 22.56 -22.86 1.90
C PRO A 569 21.16 -23.28 1.40
N PHE A 570 20.53 -22.44 0.57
CA PHE A 570 19.19 -22.65 0.01
C PHE A 570 19.19 -22.68 -1.51
N ILE A 571 18.40 -23.59 -2.09
CA ILE A 571 18.15 -23.65 -3.53
C ILE A 571 16.66 -23.55 -3.81
N GLY A 572 16.27 -22.57 -4.61
CA GLY A 572 14.88 -22.35 -5.00
C GLY A 572 14.47 -23.20 -6.20
N PHE A 573 13.26 -23.75 -6.15
CA PHE A 573 12.61 -24.39 -7.29
C PHE A 573 11.28 -23.70 -7.61
N SER A 574 11.13 -23.19 -8.84
CA SER A 574 9.86 -22.60 -9.29
C SER A 574 9.29 -23.34 -10.49
N VAL A 575 8.23 -24.12 -10.23
CA VAL A 575 7.64 -25.06 -11.17
C VAL A 575 6.17 -24.74 -11.45
N ARG A 576 5.68 -25.19 -12.60
CA ARG A 576 4.27 -25.11 -13.00
C ARG A 576 3.82 -26.42 -13.62
N LYS A 577 2.51 -26.63 -13.64
CA LYS A 577 1.93 -27.69 -14.46
C LYS A 577 2.19 -27.43 -15.95
N TRP A 578 2.62 -28.49 -16.64
CA TRP A 578 2.74 -28.54 -18.08
C TRP A 578 2.03 -29.80 -18.59
N ASP A 579 0.95 -29.61 -19.36
CA ASP A 579 0.06 -30.69 -19.76
C ASP A 579 0.74 -31.63 -20.77
N GLY A 580 0.44 -32.92 -20.68
CA GLY A 580 0.97 -33.96 -21.57
C GLY A 580 2.35 -34.51 -21.22
N TYR A 581 3.03 -33.94 -20.22
CA TYR A 581 4.39 -34.36 -19.82
C TYR A 581 4.49 -34.50 -18.30
N LYS A 582 4.93 -35.65 -17.80
CA LYS A 582 5.13 -35.91 -16.36
C LYS A 582 6.57 -36.25 -15.98
N ASN A 583 7.44 -36.53 -16.96
CA ASN A 583 8.79 -37.02 -16.71
C ASN A 583 9.66 -35.99 -15.95
N TYR A 584 9.46 -34.69 -16.19
CA TYR A 584 10.20 -33.63 -15.49
C TYR A 584 9.97 -33.64 -13.97
N ILE A 585 8.85 -34.17 -13.48
CA ILE A 585 8.53 -34.23 -12.03
C ILE A 585 9.59 -35.08 -11.31
N ASN A 586 9.83 -36.28 -11.84
CA ASN A 586 10.83 -37.19 -11.27
C ASN A 586 12.24 -36.63 -11.41
N VAL A 587 12.53 -35.96 -12.53
CA VAL A 587 13.85 -35.36 -12.79
C VAL A 587 14.13 -34.23 -11.81
N ILE A 588 13.15 -33.35 -11.55
CA ILE A 588 13.30 -32.25 -10.58
C ILE A 588 13.41 -32.79 -9.16
N ALA A 589 12.59 -33.78 -8.76
CA ALA A 589 12.71 -34.41 -7.43
C ALA A 589 14.10 -35.01 -7.22
N ARG A 590 14.59 -35.79 -8.19
CA ARG A 590 15.93 -36.40 -8.15
C ARG A 590 17.04 -35.34 -8.10
N ALA A 591 16.90 -34.24 -8.83
CA ALA A 591 17.85 -33.13 -8.80
C ALA A 591 17.85 -32.39 -7.46
N ALA A 592 16.67 -32.19 -6.85
CA ALA A 592 16.53 -31.59 -5.52
C ALA A 592 17.15 -32.47 -4.41
N ASP A 593 17.00 -33.79 -4.50
CA ASP A 593 17.70 -34.73 -3.59
C ASP A 593 19.21 -34.73 -3.81
N TYR A 594 19.65 -34.60 -5.07
CA TYR A 594 21.06 -34.54 -5.40
C TYR A 594 21.76 -33.33 -4.77
N VAL A 595 21.20 -32.13 -4.92
CA VAL A 595 21.79 -30.91 -4.33
C VAL A 595 21.75 -30.92 -2.80
N CYS A 596 20.69 -31.49 -2.22
CA CYS A 596 20.60 -31.73 -0.78
C CYS A 596 21.77 -32.58 -0.27
N ARG A 597 22.06 -33.71 -0.93
CA ARG A 597 23.14 -34.62 -0.53
C ARG A 597 24.54 -34.09 -0.83
N LYS A 598 24.74 -33.49 -2.00
CA LYS A 598 26.08 -33.03 -2.44
C LYS A 598 26.51 -31.74 -1.75
N TYR A 599 25.59 -30.79 -1.59
CA TYR A 599 25.91 -29.44 -1.15
C TYR A 599 25.32 -29.07 0.21
N GLY A 600 24.55 -29.96 0.85
CA GLY A 600 23.84 -29.65 2.09
C GLY A 600 22.73 -28.60 1.91
N ALA A 601 22.34 -28.31 0.66
CA ALA A 601 21.41 -27.25 0.35
C ALA A 601 19.96 -27.64 0.63
N LYS A 602 19.19 -26.74 1.24
CA LYS A 602 17.77 -26.93 1.52
C LYS A 602 16.93 -26.58 0.29
N PRO A 603 16.19 -27.54 -0.32
CA PRO A 603 15.31 -27.24 -1.45
C PRO A 603 14.06 -26.48 -1.01
N VAL A 604 13.85 -25.28 -1.56
CA VAL A 604 12.70 -24.41 -1.27
C VAL A 604 11.84 -24.24 -2.53
N PHE A 605 10.60 -24.70 -2.49
CA PHE A 605 9.68 -24.61 -3.62
C PHE A 605 8.81 -23.35 -3.53
N ILE A 606 8.88 -22.51 -4.57
CA ILE A 606 8.27 -21.18 -4.59
C ILE A 606 7.17 -21.14 -5.67
N PRO A 607 5.87 -21.11 -5.29
CA PRO A 607 4.77 -20.97 -6.21
C PRO A 607 4.67 -19.53 -6.74
N MET A 608 4.61 -19.35 -8.06
CA MET A 608 4.40 -18.03 -8.67
C MET A 608 2.93 -17.76 -9.01
N GLN A 609 2.09 -18.79 -8.97
CA GLN A 609 0.65 -18.69 -9.15
C GLN A 609 -0.06 -19.55 -8.10
N HIS A 610 -0.58 -18.89 -7.08
CA HIS A 610 -1.25 -19.54 -5.97
C HIS A 610 -2.78 -19.63 -6.20
N PRO A 611 -3.43 -20.80 -5.97
CA PRO A 611 -2.87 -22.07 -5.51
C PRO A 611 -2.46 -23.04 -6.64
N ASP A 612 -2.52 -22.61 -7.90
CA ASP A 612 -2.40 -23.49 -9.08
C ASP A 612 -1.06 -24.27 -9.13
N ASP A 613 0.04 -23.64 -8.74
CA ASP A 613 1.37 -24.28 -8.72
C ASP A 613 1.55 -25.27 -7.57
N LEU A 614 0.82 -25.10 -6.44
CA LEU A 614 1.00 -25.90 -5.22
C LEU A 614 0.78 -27.39 -5.46
N LYS A 615 -0.20 -27.76 -6.29
CA LYS A 615 -0.48 -29.18 -6.59
C LYS A 615 0.71 -29.88 -7.21
N MET A 616 1.39 -29.21 -8.15
CA MET A 616 2.57 -29.76 -8.81
C MET A 616 3.77 -29.78 -7.88
N ILE A 617 3.96 -28.72 -7.10
CA ILE A 617 5.02 -28.62 -6.10
C ILE A 617 4.91 -29.75 -5.07
N LYS A 618 3.73 -29.96 -4.48
CA LYS A 618 3.48 -31.03 -3.50
C LYS A 618 3.75 -32.42 -4.09
N LEU A 619 3.45 -32.62 -5.37
CA LEU A 619 3.74 -33.89 -6.07
C LEU A 619 5.24 -34.12 -6.32
N ILE A 620 6.02 -33.05 -6.58
CA ILE A 620 7.48 -33.18 -6.68
C ILE A 620 8.07 -33.47 -5.29
N ALA A 621 7.68 -32.70 -4.28
CA ALA A 621 8.15 -32.88 -2.91
C ALA A 621 7.81 -34.27 -2.34
N SER A 622 6.64 -34.83 -2.68
CA SER A 622 6.27 -36.20 -2.25
C SER A 622 7.11 -37.31 -2.90
N LYS A 623 7.93 -36.98 -3.90
CA LYS A 623 8.83 -37.91 -4.60
C LYS A 623 10.29 -37.72 -4.22
N MET A 624 10.56 -36.77 -3.34
CA MET A 624 11.91 -36.53 -2.80
C MET A 624 12.18 -37.44 -1.61
N GLU A 625 13.44 -37.74 -1.40
CA GLU A 625 13.95 -38.42 -0.21
C GLU A 625 14.37 -37.40 0.86
N CYS A 626 14.98 -36.28 0.45
CA CYS A 626 15.25 -35.14 1.34
C CYS A 626 13.98 -34.34 1.62
N LYS A 627 13.98 -33.60 2.75
CA LYS A 627 12.90 -32.66 3.06
C LYS A 627 12.89 -31.49 2.07
N GLY A 628 11.87 -31.43 1.21
CA GLY A 628 11.55 -30.25 0.40
C GLY A 628 10.66 -29.27 1.16
N TYR A 629 11.12 -28.03 1.33
CA TYR A 629 10.36 -26.97 1.97
C TYR A 629 9.44 -26.31 0.94
N ILE A 630 8.17 -26.10 1.28
CA ILE A 630 7.19 -25.52 0.36
C ILE A 630 6.69 -24.21 0.97
N ILE A 631 6.74 -23.12 0.20
CA ILE A 631 6.05 -21.90 0.57
C ILE A 631 4.55 -22.10 0.32
N GLU A 632 3.81 -22.46 1.37
CA GLU A 632 2.39 -22.83 1.26
C GLU A 632 1.46 -21.62 1.28
N ASN A 633 1.77 -20.58 2.07
CA ASN A 633 0.91 -19.41 2.19
C ASN A 633 1.03 -18.48 0.95
N LYS A 634 -0.04 -17.71 0.68
CA LYS A 634 0.00 -16.62 -0.30
C LYS A 634 0.76 -15.43 0.30
N TYR A 635 1.85 -15.04 -0.34
CA TYR A 635 2.65 -13.86 -0.01
C TYR A 635 2.53 -12.75 -1.06
N SER A 636 2.84 -11.52 -0.66
CA SER A 636 2.92 -10.37 -1.57
C SER A 636 4.14 -10.45 -2.50
N ILE A 637 4.18 -9.59 -3.53
CA ILE A 637 5.28 -9.57 -4.50
C ILE A 637 6.63 -9.29 -3.82
N SER A 638 6.71 -8.26 -2.96
CA SER A 638 7.94 -7.92 -2.23
C SER A 638 8.37 -9.05 -1.28
N GLN A 639 7.41 -9.73 -0.65
CA GLN A 639 7.68 -10.88 0.20
C GLN A 639 8.28 -12.05 -0.58
N VAL A 640 7.72 -12.39 -1.76
CA VAL A 640 8.30 -13.44 -2.62
C VAL A 640 9.68 -13.05 -3.14
N MET A 641 9.91 -11.78 -3.48
CA MET A 641 11.25 -11.31 -3.83
C MET A 641 12.22 -11.37 -2.64
N GLY A 642 11.74 -11.10 -1.42
CA GLY A 642 12.49 -11.27 -0.18
C GLY A 642 12.90 -12.73 0.05
N ILE A 643 11.97 -13.68 -0.11
CA ILE A 643 12.27 -15.12 -0.06
C ILE A 643 13.34 -15.49 -1.09
N ILE A 644 13.18 -15.04 -2.35
CA ILE A 644 14.14 -15.34 -3.42
C ILE A 644 15.52 -14.74 -3.10
N SER A 645 15.59 -13.58 -2.45
CA SER A 645 16.87 -12.96 -2.09
C SER A 645 17.70 -13.75 -1.07
N ARG A 646 17.09 -14.70 -0.35
CA ARG A 646 17.78 -15.61 0.59
C ARG A 646 18.35 -16.87 -0.09
N LEU A 647 18.09 -17.07 -1.38
CA LEU A 647 18.55 -18.25 -2.10
C LEU A 647 19.99 -18.07 -2.59
N ASP A 648 20.74 -19.18 -2.62
CA ASP A 648 22.06 -19.24 -3.24
C ASP A 648 21.97 -19.52 -4.75
N MET A 649 20.88 -20.13 -5.20
CA MET A 649 20.58 -20.42 -6.60
C MET A 649 19.08 -20.66 -6.79
N LEU A 650 18.54 -20.36 -7.98
CA LEU A 650 17.14 -20.68 -8.34
C LEU A 650 17.05 -21.45 -9.66
N ALA A 651 16.46 -22.65 -9.61
CA ALA A 651 16.08 -23.42 -10.80
C ALA A 651 14.59 -23.22 -11.11
N GLY A 652 14.25 -22.67 -12.28
CA GLY A 652 12.89 -22.22 -12.56
C GLY A 652 12.42 -22.44 -13.98
N MET A 653 11.17 -22.87 -14.14
CA MET A 653 10.43 -22.76 -15.40
C MET A 653 9.53 -21.52 -15.42
N ARG A 654 9.18 -20.93 -14.27
CA ARG A 654 8.42 -19.67 -14.23
C ARG A 654 9.36 -18.50 -14.55
N LEU A 655 9.16 -17.85 -15.71
CA LEU A 655 10.01 -16.73 -16.17
C LEU A 655 10.20 -15.65 -15.10
N HIS A 656 9.14 -15.21 -14.44
CA HIS A 656 9.25 -14.16 -13.42
C HIS A 656 9.97 -14.61 -12.14
N ALA A 657 10.02 -15.91 -11.83
CA ALA A 657 10.89 -16.39 -10.74
C ALA A 657 12.37 -16.18 -11.09
N LEU A 658 12.74 -16.43 -12.36
CA LEU A 658 14.08 -16.17 -12.86
C LEU A 658 14.39 -14.67 -12.89
N ILE A 659 13.45 -13.83 -13.36
CA ILE A 659 13.62 -12.36 -13.34
C ILE A 659 13.82 -11.84 -11.92
N PHE A 660 13.03 -12.32 -10.95
CA PHE A 660 13.19 -11.93 -9.55
C PHE A 660 14.55 -12.38 -9.00
N ALA A 661 14.99 -13.60 -9.28
CA ALA A 661 16.31 -14.08 -8.88
C ALA A 661 17.43 -13.22 -9.46
N ILE A 662 17.42 -12.98 -10.78
CA ILE A 662 18.38 -12.12 -11.47
C ILE A 662 18.39 -10.72 -10.85
N SER A 663 17.20 -10.11 -10.60
CA SER A 663 17.10 -8.78 -9.99
C SER A 663 17.72 -8.68 -8.58
N ARG A 664 17.87 -9.83 -7.90
CA ARG A 664 18.51 -9.96 -6.58
C ARG A 664 19.91 -10.59 -6.66
N CYS A 665 20.48 -10.68 -7.87
CA CYS A 665 21.78 -11.27 -8.16
C CYS A 665 21.90 -12.72 -7.65
N VAL A 666 20.80 -13.48 -7.70
CA VAL A 666 20.77 -14.91 -7.40
C VAL A 666 21.02 -15.67 -8.71
N PRO A 667 22.07 -16.51 -8.80
CA PRO A 667 22.33 -17.35 -9.97
C PRO A 667 21.13 -18.24 -10.33
N VAL A 668 20.90 -18.44 -11.62
CA VAL A 668 19.70 -19.11 -12.12
C VAL A 668 20.01 -20.32 -12.99
N VAL A 669 19.10 -21.30 -12.97
CA VAL A 669 19.03 -22.39 -13.95
C VAL A 669 17.65 -22.37 -14.62
N GLY A 670 17.62 -22.23 -15.94
CA GLY A 670 16.38 -22.15 -16.70
C GLY A 670 15.87 -23.52 -17.15
N LEU A 671 14.63 -23.82 -16.80
CA LEU A 671 13.88 -24.98 -17.32
C LEU A 671 13.00 -24.51 -18.49
N VAL A 672 13.44 -24.78 -19.72
CA VAL A 672 12.82 -24.21 -20.92
C VAL A 672 11.53 -24.95 -21.26
N TYR A 673 10.38 -24.32 -21.07
CA TYR A 673 9.09 -24.88 -21.50
C TYR A 673 8.48 -24.08 -22.67
N GLN A 674 8.96 -22.85 -22.84
CA GLN A 674 8.64 -21.89 -23.89
C GLN A 674 9.90 -21.10 -24.24
N PRO A 675 10.02 -20.57 -25.48
CA PRO A 675 11.23 -19.87 -25.94
C PRO A 675 11.70 -18.74 -25.03
N LYS A 676 10.77 -18.06 -24.35
CA LYS A 676 11.03 -16.93 -23.46
C LYS A 676 12.02 -17.20 -22.32
N VAL A 677 12.12 -18.44 -21.83
CA VAL A 677 13.08 -18.78 -20.76
C VAL A 677 14.50 -18.77 -21.34
N ALA A 678 14.69 -19.41 -22.50
CA ALA A 678 15.97 -19.39 -23.20
C ALA A 678 16.36 -17.96 -23.60
N TRP A 679 15.42 -17.17 -24.11
CA TRP A 679 15.68 -15.77 -24.48
C TRP A 679 16.09 -14.89 -23.30
N LEU A 680 15.57 -15.15 -22.09
CA LEU A 680 16.03 -14.44 -20.89
C LEU A 680 17.46 -14.80 -20.55
N LEU A 681 17.81 -16.09 -20.61
CA LEU A 681 19.18 -16.56 -20.34
C LEU A 681 20.18 -16.00 -21.36
N ASP A 682 19.82 -15.97 -22.64
CA ASP A 682 20.61 -15.30 -23.67
C ASP A 682 20.77 -13.80 -23.38
N TYR A 683 19.70 -13.16 -22.89
CA TYR A 683 19.69 -11.73 -22.62
C TYR A 683 20.58 -11.30 -21.44
N ILE A 684 20.81 -12.21 -20.49
CA ILE A 684 21.78 -12.02 -19.40
C ILE A 684 23.15 -12.64 -19.70
N GLU A 685 23.40 -13.01 -20.97
CA GLU A 685 24.67 -13.59 -21.43
C GLU A 685 25.03 -14.93 -20.76
N GLN A 686 24.02 -15.70 -20.35
CA GLN A 686 24.18 -17.00 -19.69
C GLN A 686 23.38 -18.13 -20.40
N PRO A 687 23.57 -18.36 -21.72
CA PRO A 687 22.86 -19.43 -22.44
C PRO A 687 23.16 -20.83 -21.86
N PHE A 688 24.36 -21.01 -21.28
CA PHE A 688 24.80 -22.26 -20.65
C PHE A 688 23.95 -22.65 -19.42
N ALA A 689 23.24 -21.70 -18.81
CA ALA A 689 22.38 -21.95 -17.65
C ALA A 689 21.04 -22.62 -18.01
N SER A 690 20.86 -22.99 -19.28
CA SER A 690 19.67 -23.70 -19.77
C SER A 690 19.79 -25.21 -19.52
N ALA A 691 18.87 -25.77 -18.75
CA ALA A 691 18.76 -27.21 -18.55
C ALA A 691 18.05 -27.95 -19.70
N GLY A 692 17.65 -27.24 -20.76
CA GLY A 692 16.96 -27.78 -21.93
C GLY A 692 15.42 -27.78 -21.83
N ASP A 693 14.76 -28.37 -22.83
CA ASP A 693 13.30 -28.40 -22.92
C ASP A 693 12.69 -29.33 -21.85
N VAL A 694 11.71 -28.84 -21.08
CA VAL A 694 11.00 -29.58 -20.03
C VAL A 694 10.35 -30.87 -20.57
N LYS A 695 9.96 -30.92 -21.85
CA LYS A 695 9.41 -32.11 -22.51
C LYS A 695 10.41 -33.25 -22.62
N THR A 696 11.68 -32.92 -22.79
CA THR A 696 12.79 -33.86 -22.98
C THR A 696 13.85 -33.72 -21.89
N LEU A 697 13.45 -33.20 -20.72
CA LEU A 697 14.37 -32.86 -19.64
C LEU A 697 15.14 -34.12 -19.20
N ASN A 698 16.46 -34.07 -19.35
CA ASN A 698 17.37 -35.14 -18.99
C ASN A 698 18.01 -34.85 -17.63
N TYR A 699 18.02 -35.83 -16.74
CA TYR A 699 18.59 -35.67 -15.40
C TYR A 699 20.08 -35.35 -15.40
N GLU A 700 20.89 -36.04 -16.21
CA GLU A 700 22.34 -35.79 -16.24
C GLU A 700 22.65 -34.39 -16.77
N ASN A 701 21.95 -33.94 -17.80
CA ASN A 701 22.10 -32.56 -18.29
C ASN A 701 21.72 -31.55 -17.20
N PHE A 702 20.56 -31.73 -16.57
CA PHE A 702 20.09 -30.81 -15.52
C PHE A 702 21.05 -30.77 -14.32
N LYS A 703 21.53 -31.93 -13.90
CA LYS A 703 22.56 -32.08 -12.86
C LYS A 703 23.84 -31.34 -13.23
N ASN A 704 24.36 -31.51 -14.44
CA ASN A 704 25.61 -30.87 -14.86
C ASN A 704 25.49 -29.34 -14.91
N VAL A 705 24.33 -28.82 -15.35
CA VAL A 705 24.05 -27.37 -15.33
C VAL A 705 23.95 -26.85 -13.90
N ILE A 706 23.27 -27.58 -13.01
CA ILE A 706 23.20 -27.28 -11.57
C ILE A 706 24.61 -27.21 -10.97
N ASP A 707 25.45 -28.21 -11.24
CA ASP A 707 26.82 -28.27 -10.72
C ASP A 707 27.64 -27.07 -11.17
N TYR A 708 27.59 -26.75 -12.47
CA TYR A 708 28.29 -25.61 -13.02
C TYR A 708 27.84 -24.29 -12.38
N VAL A 709 26.53 -24.04 -12.32
CA VAL A 709 26.01 -22.79 -11.75
C VAL A 709 26.31 -22.71 -10.25
N TRP A 710 26.22 -23.82 -9.52
CA TRP A 710 26.51 -23.86 -8.10
C TRP A 710 27.98 -23.60 -7.79
N GLU A 711 28.89 -24.26 -8.50
CA GLU A 711 30.33 -24.15 -8.30
C GLU A 711 30.86 -22.76 -8.68
N ASN A 712 30.24 -22.11 -9.67
CA ASN A 712 30.59 -20.76 -10.13
C ASN A 712 29.70 -19.65 -9.55
N ARG A 713 28.86 -19.95 -8.54
CA ARG A 713 27.80 -19.04 -8.07
C ARG A 713 28.28 -17.65 -7.64
N PHE A 714 29.49 -17.54 -7.08
CA PHE A 714 30.06 -16.25 -6.66
C PHE A 714 30.44 -15.39 -7.86
N THR A 715 31.14 -15.95 -8.86
CA THR A 715 31.48 -15.26 -10.11
C THR A 715 30.25 -14.92 -10.92
N LEU A 716 29.27 -15.82 -11.00
CA LEU A 716 27.99 -15.55 -11.67
C LEU A 716 27.22 -14.44 -10.97
N LYS A 717 27.26 -14.37 -9.64
CA LYS A 717 26.65 -13.30 -8.87
C LYS A 717 27.30 -11.94 -9.16
N GLU A 718 28.63 -11.87 -9.27
CA GLU A 718 29.34 -10.64 -9.65
C GLU A 718 28.92 -10.16 -11.04
N HIS A 719 28.89 -11.04 -12.03
CA HIS A 719 28.40 -10.71 -13.37
C HIS A 719 26.92 -10.25 -13.35
N LEU A 720 26.07 -10.90 -12.54
CA LEU A 720 24.67 -10.52 -12.40
C LEU A 720 24.48 -9.12 -11.80
N ILE A 721 25.42 -8.59 -11.01
CA ILE A 721 25.35 -7.22 -10.48
C ILE A 721 25.39 -6.23 -11.66
N GLU A 722 26.39 -6.36 -12.53
CA GLU A 722 26.57 -5.49 -13.71
C GLU A 722 25.38 -5.58 -14.67
N VAL A 723 24.94 -6.81 -14.98
CA VAL A 723 23.78 -7.05 -15.84
C VAL A 723 22.52 -6.44 -15.24
N THR A 724 22.28 -6.62 -13.94
CA THR A 724 21.06 -6.15 -13.27
C THR A 724 20.98 -4.63 -13.26
N ASP A 725 22.09 -3.92 -13.04
CA ASP A 725 22.09 -2.45 -13.05
C ASP A 725 21.72 -1.89 -14.43
N ASN A 726 22.25 -2.49 -15.51
CA ASN A 726 21.87 -2.15 -16.88
C ASN A 726 20.38 -2.42 -17.13
N LEU A 727 19.88 -3.59 -16.72
CA LEU A 727 18.48 -3.97 -16.89
C LEU A 727 17.54 -3.06 -16.10
N LYS A 728 17.90 -2.64 -14.89
CA LYS A 728 17.14 -1.66 -14.10
C LYS A 728 17.05 -0.32 -14.83
N ASN A 729 18.15 0.18 -15.39
CA ASN A 729 18.16 1.44 -16.14
C ASN A 729 17.26 1.36 -17.39
N LYS A 730 17.37 0.29 -18.18
CA LYS A 730 16.48 0.04 -19.33
C LYS A 730 15.01 -0.14 -18.92
N SER A 731 14.76 -0.71 -17.74
CA SER A 731 13.44 -0.88 -17.18
C SER A 731 12.78 0.47 -16.85
N ILE A 732 13.56 1.41 -16.30
CA ILE A 732 13.16 2.80 -16.03
C ILE A 732 12.97 3.59 -17.34
N GLU A 733 13.80 3.37 -18.35
CA GLU A 733 13.69 4.00 -19.67
C GLU A 733 12.30 3.78 -20.29
N ASN A 734 11.68 2.61 -20.11
CA ASN A 734 10.31 2.37 -20.57
C ASN A 734 9.31 3.41 -20.04
N ALA A 735 9.44 3.79 -18.77
CA ALA A 735 8.54 4.77 -18.17
C ALA A 735 8.80 6.17 -18.73
N GLN A 736 10.06 6.54 -18.99
CA GLN A 736 10.40 7.80 -19.66
C GLN A 736 9.76 7.88 -21.06
N ILE A 737 9.84 6.79 -21.82
CA ILE A 737 9.22 6.68 -23.14
C ILE A 737 7.69 6.79 -23.04
N ALA A 738 7.07 6.11 -22.08
CA ALA A 738 5.62 6.20 -21.88
C ALA A 738 5.18 7.62 -21.53
N VAL A 739 5.96 8.32 -20.69
CA VAL A 739 5.73 9.70 -20.29
C VAL A 739 5.90 10.64 -21.48
N SER A 740 6.95 10.48 -22.30
CA SER A 740 7.17 11.31 -23.47
C SER A 740 6.04 11.16 -24.49
N VAL A 741 5.46 9.96 -24.65
CA VAL A 741 4.28 9.76 -25.50
C VAL A 741 3.06 10.48 -24.93
N LEU A 742 2.81 10.37 -23.62
CA LEU A 742 1.74 11.13 -22.97
C LEU A 742 1.92 12.63 -23.18
N GLU A 743 3.14 13.16 -23.00
CA GLU A 743 3.44 14.58 -23.13
C GLU A 743 3.49 15.08 -24.57
N SER A 744 3.78 14.23 -25.56
CA SER A 744 3.77 14.61 -26.98
C SER A 744 2.39 15.05 -27.48
N ASP A 745 1.32 14.62 -26.80
CA ASP A 745 -0.05 15.13 -27.01
C ASP A 745 -0.29 16.51 -26.34
N ASN A 746 0.67 17.05 -25.58
CA ASN A 746 0.68 18.44 -25.13
C ASN A 746 1.11 19.36 -26.28
N HIS A 747 0.34 19.38 -27.37
CA HIS A 747 0.33 20.50 -28.32
C HIS A 747 -0.27 21.78 -27.70
N TYR A 748 -0.07 22.00 -26.40
CA TYR A 748 -0.70 23.05 -25.60
C TYR A 748 0.28 24.04 -24.94
N ASN A 749 1.59 23.96 -25.23
CA ASN A 749 2.57 25.00 -24.91
C ASN A 749 3.09 25.78 -26.15
N LYS A 750 2.45 25.66 -27.31
CA LYS A 750 2.61 26.62 -28.42
C LYS A 750 1.31 27.41 -28.58
N LYS A 751 1.37 28.71 -28.29
CA LYS A 751 0.30 29.74 -28.28
C LYS A 751 -0.49 29.88 -26.96
N LYS A 752 0.07 30.62 -26.01
CA LYS A 752 -0.32 32.01 -25.76
C LYS A 752 0.81 32.75 -25.05
#